data_AF-A0A510Y5F0-F1
#
_entry.id   AF-A0A510Y5F0-F1
#
_cell.length_a   1.000
_cell.length_b   1.000
_cell.length_c   1.000
_cell.angle_alpha   90.00
_cell.angle_beta   90.00
_cell.angle_gamma   90.00
#
_symmetry.space_group_name_H-M   'P 1'
#
loop_
_entity.id
_entity.type
_entity.pdbx_description
1 polymer ?
#
loop_
_entity_poly.entity_id
_entity_poly.type
_entity_poly.pdbx_seq_one_letter_code
_entity_poly.pdbx_strand_id
1 'polypeptide(L)'
;MKKQHVVIIGGGPAAIRLMEQLRERSARVHISIFSKEKTLPYNRIQLSSYLNGEITEEGLTTYTNKWFHQNNVSFHPGETVEEVLKEEKKIITAGGGEHSYDYLVFATGSSPLIPPVEGVEKEGVFPFRTLEDCRRLVDAAEHKRRILVIGGGLLGLEAANGLSRFEAEVTVIQRADNIMDRQLDRQSAAMLQGKLERRGVKFLLGKAVTSILGLRKVAGISFGDGTHMEADMVVFAIGIRPQLKLAEASSIKTNHGVIVNDRMETSEKHIYAIGECIEHDGRTYGLVQPVNEQADVLARRLSGEHKAYYKGSSTSAKLKISGVELFSVGSLSEDEATKSWVLHDEENELYKKIVFRHKTVQGAVLYGNTSNSDLLKSLVMTDKPINASEKKQLLSASSEPFGFLLEMPGSDTVCACNNVNKNTIIQAVQEKELTTLQEVKTCTGASTSCGGCSSMAEGLLKLACEGKVEAENKAEALCDCTGLDHPALISRLMEVKPSTPEEAMKALNWKTPEGCGMCRPAIAYYLYMIQMKQGELSSNETMPFTYSPYISLEADGTYTLQPIMKAGIISPALIKNLNTVIEKHQLSNFHITAGGRIQLPYVEDKDVVEVCDSLDIPLLNFPGFQMTAVQSVFKDQIRERHHPGMVPYALELEEPVEAVPFPDTLRFVMLEGFSILEGNHVDAGLLRMEDKWEFHIYFEEKPVLLFSTPTFMEIKEYIWALLQYYRETAFFKESFAGWCGRMTIIHIREGIFDPETREQLLHQLSACLKKPLPYHFSVPEGSTIHE
;
A
#
# COMPACT_ATOMS: atom_id res chain seq x y z
N MET A 1 0.45 29.00 6.24
CA MET A 1 1.39 28.33 7.16
C MET A 1 2.72 28.10 6.46
N LYS A 2 3.85 28.21 7.17
CA LYS A 2 5.20 28.05 6.61
C LYS A 2 5.39 26.61 6.11
N LYS A 3 6.01 26.41 4.93
CA LYS A 3 6.42 25.06 4.45
C LYS A 3 7.41 24.47 5.45
N GLN A 4 7.12 23.30 6.00
CA GLN A 4 8.02 22.61 6.92
C GLN A 4 9.17 21.98 6.12
N HIS A 5 10.41 22.24 6.55
CA HIS A 5 11.61 21.68 5.92
C HIS A 5 12.18 20.55 6.77
N VAL A 6 12.16 19.34 6.20
CA VAL A 6 12.76 18.14 6.78
C VAL A 6 14.09 17.87 6.10
N VAL A 7 15.17 17.91 6.88
CA VAL A 7 16.50 17.50 6.43
C VAL A 7 16.78 16.09 6.90
N ILE A 8 17.19 15.21 5.98
CA ILE A 8 17.51 13.81 6.25
C ILE A 8 19.01 13.60 5.97
N ILE A 9 19.74 13.12 6.98
CA ILE A 9 21.16 12.81 6.88
C ILE A 9 21.31 11.31 6.60
N GLY A 10 21.72 10.97 5.38
CA GLY A 10 21.87 9.61 4.86
C GLY A 10 20.94 9.36 3.68
N GLY A 11 21.47 8.78 2.59
CA GLY A 11 20.71 8.45 1.36
C GLY A 11 20.32 6.97 1.23
N GLY A 12 20.29 6.23 2.34
CA GLY A 12 20.01 4.79 2.35
C GLY A 12 18.51 4.45 2.44
N PRO A 13 18.16 3.14 2.55
CA PRO A 13 16.77 2.67 2.53
C PRO A 13 15.84 3.37 3.54
N ALA A 14 16.35 3.74 4.73
CA ALA A 14 15.58 4.44 5.74
C ALA A 14 15.11 5.83 5.28
N ALA A 15 16.01 6.59 4.67
CA ALA A 15 15.72 7.94 4.18
C ALA A 15 14.74 7.90 3.01
N ILE A 16 14.93 6.96 2.10
CA ILE A 16 14.04 6.74 0.96
C ILE A 16 12.65 6.36 1.44
N ARG A 17 12.56 5.40 2.38
CA ARG A 17 11.27 4.99 2.90
C ARG A 17 10.56 6.13 3.62
N LEU A 18 11.28 6.92 4.41
CA LEU A 18 10.71 8.11 5.06
C LEU A 18 10.25 9.14 4.03
N MET A 19 11.04 9.39 2.99
CA MET A 19 10.70 10.30 1.91
C MET A 19 9.43 9.86 1.19
N GLU A 20 9.30 8.59 0.80
CA GLU A 20 8.09 8.04 0.20
C GLU A 20 6.87 8.27 1.10
N GLN A 21 6.98 7.88 2.37
CA GLN A 21 5.88 7.97 3.32
C GLN A 21 5.49 9.42 3.63
N LEU A 22 6.43 10.35 3.67
CA LEU A 22 6.17 11.78 3.80
C LEU A 22 5.54 12.37 2.54
N ARG A 23 5.99 11.96 1.35
CA ARG A 23 5.44 12.43 0.06
C ARG A 23 4.02 11.94 -0.15
N GLU A 24 3.74 10.71 0.23
CA GLU A 24 2.41 10.14 0.28
C GLU A 24 1.48 10.97 1.18
N ARG A 25 1.93 11.43 2.36
CA ARG A 25 1.05 12.10 3.34
C ARG A 25 0.97 13.61 3.18
N SER A 26 2.00 14.26 2.65
CA SER A 26 2.06 15.71 2.55
C SER A 26 3.00 16.20 1.45
N ALA A 27 2.41 16.81 0.41
CA ALA A 27 3.14 17.53 -0.63
C ALA A 27 3.79 18.85 -0.14
N ARG A 28 3.46 19.30 1.08
CA ARG A 28 3.89 20.59 1.64
C ARG A 28 5.22 20.55 2.38
N VAL A 29 5.70 19.35 2.71
CA VAL A 29 6.98 19.16 3.39
C VAL A 29 8.10 19.28 2.37
N HIS A 30 8.98 20.26 2.48
CA HIS A 30 10.21 20.28 1.68
C HIS A 30 11.18 19.26 2.28
N ILE A 31 11.75 18.38 1.45
CA ILE A 31 12.67 17.33 1.90
C ILE A 31 14.02 17.56 1.24
N SER A 32 15.08 17.63 2.04
CA SER A 32 16.46 17.60 1.55
C SER A 32 17.18 16.39 2.14
N ILE A 33 17.78 15.56 1.28
CA ILE A 33 18.49 14.35 1.66
C ILE A 33 19.97 14.53 1.31
N PHE A 34 20.84 14.39 2.31
CA PHE A 34 22.29 14.51 2.14
C PHE A 34 22.95 13.15 2.27
N SER A 35 23.74 12.76 1.28
CA SER A 35 24.37 11.44 1.23
C SER A 35 25.86 11.56 0.95
N LYS A 36 26.67 10.88 1.75
CA LYS A 36 28.11 10.72 1.49
C LYS A 36 28.39 9.94 0.19
N GLU A 37 27.51 9.01 -0.18
CA GLU A 37 27.67 8.25 -1.42
C GLU A 37 27.36 9.14 -2.64
N LYS A 38 28.19 9.03 -3.68
CA LYS A 38 28.10 9.87 -4.90
C LYS A 38 26.99 9.44 -5.87
N THR A 39 26.33 8.33 -5.59
CA THR A 39 25.28 7.76 -6.45
C THR A 39 23.91 8.21 -5.98
N LEU A 40 22.92 8.11 -6.87
CA LEU A 40 21.52 8.15 -6.48
C LEU A 40 21.18 6.96 -5.55
N PRO A 41 20.05 7.03 -4.83
CA PRO A 41 19.62 5.93 -3.98
C PRO A 41 19.39 4.65 -4.78
N TYR A 42 19.85 3.55 -4.21
CA TYR A 42 19.78 2.22 -4.80
C TYR A 42 19.33 1.20 -3.76
N ASN A 43 18.84 0.07 -4.26
CA ASN A 43 18.41 -1.03 -3.42
C ASN A 43 19.61 -1.81 -2.86
N ARG A 44 20.11 -1.37 -1.69
CA ARG A 44 21.23 -2.02 -0.99
C ARG A 44 21.02 -3.50 -0.71
N ILE A 45 19.76 -3.93 -0.60
CA ILE A 45 19.38 -5.31 -0.26
C ILE A 45 19.75 -6.28 -1.41
N GLN A 46 19.87 -5.76 -2.63
CA GLN A 46 20.20 -6.50 -3.85
C GLN A 46 21.69 -6.44 -4.23
N LEU A 47 22.55 -5.84 -3.40
CA LEU A 47 23.99 -5.79 -3.68
C LEU A 47 24.63 -7.18 -3.80
N SER A 48 24.11 -8.19 -3.11
CA SER A 48 24.56 -9.58 -3.26
C SER A 48 24.15 -10.18 -4.61
N SER A 49 22.95 -9.89 -5.10
CA SER A 49 22.54 -10.24 -6.47
C SER A 49 23.39 -9.53 -7.53
N TYR A 50 23.78 -8.27 -7.29
CA TYR A 50 24.71 -7.54 -8.18
C TYR A 50 26.10 -8.18 -8.17
N LEU A 51 26.62 -8.54 -6.99
CA LEU A 51 27.90 -9.24 -6.87
C LEU A 51 27.87 -10.61 -7.56
N ASN A 52 26.73 -11.31 -7.52
CA ASN A 52 26.48 -12.53 -8.28
C ASN A 52 26.24 -12.28 -9.79
N GLY A 53 26.07 -11.01 -10.18
CA GLY A 53 25.69 -10.53 -11.52
C GLY A 53 24.36 -11.03 -12.05
N GLU A 54 23.41 -11.28 -11.16
CA GLU A 54 22.00 -11.50 -11.49
C GLU A 54 21.29 -10.19 -11.86
N ILE A 55 21.81 -9.05 -11.41
CA ILE A 55 21.27 -7.72 -11.66
C ILE A 55 22.39 -6.76 -12.06
N THR A 56 22.10 -5.84 -12.98
CA THR A 56 23.03 -4.76 -13.35
C THR A 56 22.97 -3.62 -12.33
N GLU A 57 23.92 -2.70 -12.43
CA GLU A 57 23.92 -1.52 -11.56
C GLU A 57 22.69 -0.64 -11.79
N GLU A 58 22.25 -0.49 -13.05
CA GLU A 58 21.03 0.25 -13.39
C GLU A 58 19.81 -0.39 -12.72
N GLY A 59 19.77 -1.73 -12.66
CA GLY A 59 18.71 -2.48 -11.99
C GLY A 59 18.65 -2.26 -10.47
N LEU A 60 19.74 -1.78 -9.84
CA LEU A 60 19.73 -1.41 -8.42
C LEU A 60 19.09 -0.03 -8.19
N THR A 61 19.08 0.84 -9.20
CA THR A 61 18.67 2.24 -9.04
C THR A 61 17.15 2.34 -8.97
N THR A 62 16.64 2.94 -7.90
CA THR A 62 15.19 2.98 -7.64
C THR A 62 14.52 4.26 -8.16
N TYR A 63 15.27 5.37 -8.27
CA TYR A 63 14.73 6.66 -8.70
C TYR A 63 15.66 7.37 -9.67
N THR A 64 15.08 8.24 -10.48
CA THR A 64 15.81 9.12 -11.40
C THR A 64 15.86 10.54 -10.86
N ASN A 65 16.81 11.34 -11.33
CA ASN A 65 16.84 12.78 -11.06
C ASN A 65 15.50 13.47 -11.40
N LYS A 66 14.88 13.06 -12.50
CA LYS A 66 13.56 13.55 -12.92
C LYS A 66 12.50 13.33 -11.83
N TRP A 67 12.49 12.15 -11.21
CA TRP A 67 11.55 11.83 -10.13
C TRP A 67 11.74 12.76 -8.92
N PHE A 68 12.99 12.99 -8.48
CA PHE A 68 13.27 13.90 -7.36
C PHE A 68 12.80 15.34 -7.63
N HIS A 69 13.08 15.86 -8.83
CA HIS A 69 12.62 17.18 -9.26
C HIS A 69 11.09 17.29 -9.28
N GLN A 70 10.40 16.31 -9.87
CA GLN A 70 8.93 16.29 -9.96
C GLN A 70 8.26 16.20 -8.58
N ASN A 71 8.93 15.59 -7.60
CA ASN A 71 8.40 15.38 -6.25
C ASN A 71 8.88 16.42 -5.23
N ASN A 72 9.50 17.54 -5.66
CA ASN A 72 10.04 18.58 -4.77
C ASN A 72 10.92 18.00 -3.64
N VAL A 73 11.78 17.03 -3.98
CA VAL A 73 12.79 16.47 -3.09
C VAL A 73 14.16 16.88 -3.60
N SER A 74 14.98 17.48 -2.74
CA SER A 74 16.37 17.80 -3.05
C SER A 74 17.27 16.66 -2.57
N PHE A 75 17.83 15.89 -3.50
CA PHE A 75 18.81 14.86 -3.17
C PHE A 75 20.22 15.38 -3.47
N HIS A 76 21.11 15.32 -2.49
CA HIS A 76 22.48 15.83 -2.53
C HIS A 76 23.48 14.67 -2.44
N PRO A 77 23.83 14.01 -3.57
CA PRO A 77 24.81 12.93 -3.61
C PRO A 77 26.23 13.48 -3.40
N GLY A 78 27.07 12.72 -2.69
CA GLY A 78 28.45 13.09 -2.37
C GLY A 78 28.60 14.16 -1.27
N GLU A 79 27.50 14.74 -0.80
CA GLU A 79 27.50 15.77 0.25
C GLU A 79 27.46 15.14 1.63
N THR A 80 28.60 15.19 2.34
CA THR A 80 28.71 14.71 3.72
C THR A 80 28.34 15.82 4.68
N VAL A 81 27.48 15.54 5.65
CA VAL A 81 27.20 16.46 6.76
C VAL A 81 28.27 16.28 7.84
N GLU A 82 28.96 17.37 8.18
CA GLU A 82 30.07 17.36 9.15
C GLU A 82 29.67 17.91 10.51
N GLU A 83 28.72 18.84 10.54
CA GLU A 83 28.30 19.51 11.78
C GLU A 83 26.78 19.73 11.82
N VAL A 84 26.21 19.64 13.03
CA VAL A 84 24.83 20.01 13.32
C VAL A 84 24.80 21.12 14.36
N LEU A 85 24.42 22.32 13.93
CA LEU A 85 24.23 23.48 14.78
C LEU A 85 22.78 23.47 15.30
N LYS A 86 22.51 22.66 16.32
CA LYS A 86 21.14 22.39 16.82
C LYS A 86 20.42 23.64 17.36
N GLU A 87 21.14 24.58 17.96
CA GLU A 87 20.56 25.84 18.47
C GLU A 87 20.11 26.76 17.33
N GLU A 88 20.84 26.75 16.20
CA GLU A 88 20.50 27.51 14.99
C GLU A 88 19.56 26.76 14.04
N LYS A 89 19.28 25.48 14.33
CA LYS A 89 18.59 24.54 13.45
C LYS A 89 19.20 24.50 12.03
N LYS A 90 20.52 24.31 11.97
CA LYS A 90 21.27 24.18 10.72
C LYS A 90 22.18 22.96 10.70
N ILE A 91 22.52 22.51 9.49
CA ILE A 91 23.61 21.59 9.24
C ILE A 91 24.68 22.26 8.37
N ILE A 92 25.92 21.81 8.54
CA ILE A 92 27.07 22.22 7.71
C ILE A 92 27.56 21.00 6.94
N THR A 93 27.69 21.12 5.62
CA THR A 93 28.27 20.07 4.77
C THR A 93 29.78 20.27 4.58
N ALA A 94 30.49 19.20 4.21
CA ALA A 94 31.92 19.23 3.90
C ALA A 94 32.26 20.20 2.74
N GLY A 95 31.30 20.48 1.86
CA GLY A 95 31.41 21.51 0.82
C GLY A 95 31.29 22.95 1.34
N GLY A 96 31.09 23.15 2.65
CA GLY A 96 30.85 24.45 3.28
C GLY A 96 29.41 24.96 3.17
N GLY A 97 28.46 24.11 2.73
CA GLY A 97 27.06 24.50 2.58
C GLY A 97 26.34 24.57 3.92
N GLU A 98 25.62 25.65 4.17
CA GLU A 98 24.71 25.78 5.31
C GLU A 98 23.27 25.49 4.89
N HIS A 99 22.59 24.58 5.62
CA HIS A 99 21.20 24.26 5.36
C HIS A 99 20.37 24.29 6.65
N SER A 100 19.38 25.19 6.70
CA SER A 100 18.42 25.25 7.80
C SER A 100 17.42 24.11 7.75
N TYR A 101 16.79 23.79 8.88
CA TYR A 101 15.73 22.80 8.96
C TYR A 101 14.67 23.17 10.00
N ASP A 102 13.45 22.68 9.82
CA ASP A 102 12.45 22.64 10.89
C ASP A 102 12.57 21.34 11.69
N TYR A 103 12.85 20.23 10.99
CA TYR A 103 13.12 18.92 11.57
C TYR A 103 14.35 18.28 10.92
N LEU A 104 15.19 17.66 11.75
CA LEU A 104 16.37 16.92 11.32
C LEU A 104 16.19 15.43 11.59
N VAL A 105 16.57 14.59 10.63
CA VAL A 105 16.48 13.13 10.76
C VAL A 105 17.84 12.50 10.50
N PHE A 106 18.39 11.81 11.50
CA PHE A 106 19.53 10.93 11.33
C PHE A 106 19.07 9.61 10.71
N ALA A 107 19.42 9.38 9.46
CA ALA A 107 19.21 8.14 8.72
C ALA A 107 20.57 7.57 8.24
N THR A 108 21.60 7.74 9.08
CA THR A 108 23.02 7.49 8.75
C THR A 108 23.37 6.00 8.62
N GLY A 109 22.46 5.11 9.01
CA GLY A 109 22.62 3.67 8.94
C GLY A 109 23.79 3.16 9.76
N SER A 110 24.57 2.25 9.18
CA SER A 110 25.67 1.55 9.84
C SER A 110 26.89 1.43 8.93
N SER A 111 28.05 1.21 9.53
CA SER A 111 29.29 0.84 8.83
C SER A 111 29.62 -0.64 9.04
N PRO A 112 30.33 -1.29 8.10
CA PRO A 112 30.91 -2.61 8.31
C PRO A 112 31.70 -2.68 9.62
N LEU A 113 31.52 -3.75 10.38
CA LEU A 113 32.36 -4.02 11.53
C LEU A 113 33.69 -4.60 11.04
N ILE A 114 34.76 -3.82 11.12
CA ILE A 114 36.12 -4.27 10.85
C ILE A 114 36.80 -4.57 12.19
N PRO A 115 37.29 -5.80 12.42
CA PRO A 115 37.95 -6.13 13.69
C PRO A 115 39.32 -5.45 13.75
N PRO A 116 39.84 -5.13 14.95
CA PRO A 116 41.14 -4.51 15.12
C PRO A 116 42.28 -5.55 14.96
N VAL A 117 42.36 -6.19 13.80
CA VAL A 117 43.44 -7.12 13.45
C VAL A 117 44.50 -6.38 12.65
N GLU A 118 45.76 -6.74 12.84
CA GLU A 118 46.87 -6.10 12.11
C GLU A 118 46.75 -6.39 10.61
N GLY A 119 46.91 -5.36 9.76
CA GLY A 119 46.92 -5.52 8.31
C GLY A 119 45.57 -5.35 7.60
N VAL A 120 44.53 -4.87 8.27
CA VAL A 120 43.21 -4.60 7.66
C VAL A 120 43.25 -3.50 6.60
N GLU A 121 44.26 -2.64 6.65
CA GLU A 121 44.52 -1.55 5.71
C GLU A 121 45.25 -1.97 4.43
N LYS A 122 45.68 -3.23 4.32
CA LYS A 122 46.42 -3.74 3.16
C LYS A 122 45.56 -3.76 1.90
N GLU A 123 46.19 -3.60 0.74
CA GLU A 123 45.54 -3.78 -0.56
C GLU A 123 45.02 -5.22 -0.71
N GLY A 124 43.79 -5.37 -1.22
CA GLY A 124 43.13 -6.66 -1.34
C GLY A 124 42.26 -7.05 -0.14
N VAL A 125 42.17 -6.18 0.88
CA VAL A 125 41.20 -6.30 1.98
C VAL A 125 40.01 -5.39 1.69
N PHE A 126 38.80 -5.96 1.72
CA PHE A 126 37.57 -5.26 1.36
C PHE A 126 36.48 -5.45 2.40
N PRO A 127 35.69 -4.40 2.70
CA PRO A 127 34.37 -4.57 3.29
C PRO A 127 33.35 -5.03 2.23
N PHE A 128 32.14 -5.39 2.67
CA PHE A 128 30.99 -5.61 1.78
C PHE A 128 29.74 -4.89 2.31
N ARG A 129 29.42 -3.72 1.75
CA ARG A 129 28.25 -2.93 2.20
C ARG A 129 27.69 -1.95 1.19
N THR A 130 28.53 -1.25 0.44
CA THR A 130 28.14 -0.20 -0.52
C THR A 130 28.28 -0.70 -1.95
N LEU A 131 27.63 -0.02 -2.90
CA LEU A 131 27.82 -0.29 -4.33
C LEU A 131 29.30 -0.15 -4.74
N GLU A 132 30.00 0.84 -4.20
CA GLU A 132 31.43 1.04 -4.45
C GLU A 132 32.27 -0.14 -3.92
N ASP A 133 31.92 -0.71 -2.76
CA ASP A 133 32.56 -1.93 -2.28
C ASP A 133 32.33 -3.07 -3.27
N CYS A 134 31.10 -3.25 -3.78
CA CYS A 134 30.81 -4.28 -4.75
C CYS A 134 31.59 -4.13 -6.05
N ARG A 135 31.70 -2.92 -6.61
CA ARG A 135 32.51 -2.65 -7.81
C ARG A 135 33.96 -3.07 -7.57
N ARG A 136 34.55 -2.62 -6.46
CA ARG A 136 35.91 -2.98 -6.07
C ARG A 136 36.11 -4.48 -5.85
N LEU A 137 35.09 -5.17 -5.31
CA LEU A 137 35.11 -6.62 -5.12
C LEU A 137 35.10 -7.35 -6.49
N VAL A 138 34.23 -6.94 -7.42
CA VAL A 138 34.13 -7.51 -8.77
C VAL A 138 35.44 -7.31 -9.52
N ASP A 139 35.93 -6.06 -9.60
CA ASP A 139 37.19 -5.71 -10.26
C ASP A 139 38.38 -6.50 -9.68
N ALA A 140 38.40 -6.68 -8.36
CA ALA A 140 39.44 -7.44 -7.70
C ALA A 140 39.32 -8.94 -8.01
N ALA A 141 38.12 -9.52 -8.00
CA ALA A 141 37.90 -10.96 -8.09
C ALA A 141 38.30 -11.57 -9.45
N GLU A 142 38.19 -10.83 -10.55
CA GLU A 142 38.56 -11.29 -11.90
C GLU A 142 40.02 -11.75 -12.05
N HIS A 143 40.89 -11.34 -11.13
CA HIS A 143 42.34 -11.59 -11.21
C HIS A 143 42.89 -12.41 -10.05
N LYS A 144 42.02 -13.12 -9.31
CA LYS A 144 42.38 -13.75 -8.03
C LYS A 144 42.12 -15.23 -8.06
N ARG A 145 42.97 -15.98 -7.37
CA ARG A 145 42.85 -17.43 -7.25
C ARG A 145 42.28 -17.86 -5.92
N ARG A 146 42.53 -17.11 -4.84
CA ARG A 146 42.07 -17.45 -3.48
C ARG A 146 41.44 -16.25 -2.78
N ILE A 147 40.17 -16.40 -2.44
CA ILE A 147 39.35 -15.38 -1.78
C ILE A 147 38.90 -15.92 -0.44
N LEU A 148 39.18 -15.18 0.64
CA LEU A 148 38.70 -15.51 1.98
C LEU A 148 37.58 -14.56 2.38
N VAL A 149 36.44 -15.10 2.80
CA VAL A 149 35.31 -14.32 3.34
C VAL A 149 35.24 -14.56 4.84
N ILE A 150 35.53 -13.52 5.62
CA ILE A 150 35.52 -13.59 7.08
C ILE A 150 34.12 -13.25 7.59
N GLY A 151 33.46 -14.25 8.17
CA GLY A 151 32.10 -14.19 8.70
C GLY A 151 31.13 -15.12 7.96
N GLY A 152 30.62 -16.14 8.65
CA GLY A 152 29.62 -17.09 8.14
C GLY A 152 28.17 -16.67 8.38
N GLY A 153 27.89 -15.37 8.47
CA GLY A 153 26.52 -14.82 8.58
C GLY A 153 25.88 -14.56 7.22
N LEU A 154 24.64 -14.05 7.20
CA LEU A 154 23.86 -13.76 5.97
C LEU A 154 24.71 -13.08 4.87
N LEU A 155 25.29 -11.92 5.16
CA LEU A 155 26.07 -11.15 4.18
C LEU A 155 27.34 -11.87 3.71
N GLY A 156 28.00 -12.60 4.60
CA GLY A 156 29.21 -13.33 4.25
C GLY A 156 28.93 -14.53 3.35
N LEU A 157 27.85 -15.27 3.61
CA LEU A 157 27.41 -16.37 2.76
C LEU A 157 26.93 -15.88 1.39
N GLU A 158 26.17 -14.77 1.36
CA GLU A 158 25.75 -14.13 0.11
C GLU A 158 26.96 -13.62 -0.70
N ALA A 159 27.94 -13.00 -0.03
CA ALA A 159 29.18 -12.56 -0.69
C ALA A 159 30.01 -13.73 -1.23
N ALA A 160 30.16 -14.80 -0.45
CA ALA A 160 30.90 -15.98 -0.85
C ALA A 160 30.27 -16.66 -2.08
N ASN A 161 28.93 -16.79 -2.10
CA ASN A 161 28.21 -17.32 -3.26
C ASN A 161 28.32 -16.39 -4.48
N GLY A 162 28.28 -15.06 -4.30
CA GLY A 162 28.48 -14.12 -5.41
C GLY A 162 29.89 -14.18 -5.99
N LEU A 163 30.90 -14.37 -5.13
CA LEU A 163 32.31 -14.45 -5.53
C LEU A 163 32.70 -15.82 -6.09
N SER A 164 31.95 -16.89 -5.81
CA SER A 164 32.26 -18.23 -6.33
C SER A 164 31.96 -18.41 -7.82
N ARG A 165 31.34 -17.40 -8.46
CA ARG A 165 31.13 -17.40 -9.92
C ARG A 165 32.42 -17.09 -10.71
N PHE A 166 33.40 -16.46 -10.07
CA PHE A 166 34.71 -16.20 -10.67
C PHE A 166 35.56 -17.47 -10.59
N GLU A 167 36.61 -17.58 -11.40
CA GLU A 167 37.57 -18.71 -11.35
C GLU A 167 38.50 -18.64 -10.12
N ALA A 168 37.91 -18.46 -8.93
CA ALA A 168 38.59 -18.31 -7.66
C ALA A 168 38.09 -19.34 -6.64
N GLU A 169 39.00 -19.85 -5.83
CA GLU A 169 38.70 -20.64 -4.66
C GLU A 169 38.20 -19.73 -3.53
N VAL A 170 36.92 -19.84 -3.19
CA VAL A 170 36.29 -19.05 -2.12
C VAL A 170 36.19 -19.89 -0.85
N THR A 171 36.76 -19.40 0.25
CA THR A 171 36.65 -20.03 1.58
C THR A 171 36.01 -19.07 2.58
N VAL A 172 34.91 -19.50 3.20
CA VAL A 172 34.26 -18.80 4.31
C VAL A 172 34.91 -19.21 5.63
N ILE A 173 35.32 -18.22 6.41
CA ILE A 173 35.94 -18.42 7.72
C ILE A 173 34.99 -17.93 8.79
N GLN A 174 34.67 -18.79 9.74
CA GLN A 174 33.72 -18.51 10.80
C GLN A 174 34.30 -18.93 12.15
N ARG A 175 34.14 -18.06 13.15
CA ARG A 175 34.64 -18.32 14.51
C ARG A 175 33.84 -19.41 15.23
N ALA A 176 32.52 -19.44 15.00
CA ALA A 176 31.65 -20.47 15.55
C ALA A 176 31.85 -21.80 14.80
N ASP A 177 31.37 -22.88 15.41
CA ASP A 177 31.44 -24.24 14.85
C ASP A 177 30.37 -24.49 13.77
N ASN A 178 29.51 -23.50 13.51
CA ASN A 178 28.48 -23.53 12.48
C ASN A 178 28.26 -22.13 11.88
N ILE A 179 27.76 -22.11 10.64
CA ILE A 179 27.35 -20.88 9.95
C ILE A 179 25.99 -20.39 10.46
N MET A 180 25.74 -19.09 10.35
CA MET A 180 24.53 -18.41 10.83
C MET A 180 24.15 -18.84 12.26
N ASP A 181 25.13 -18.90 13.16
CA ASP A 181 25.04 -19.45 14.52
C ASP A 181 24.00 -18.77 15.42
N ARG A 182 23.54 -17.59 15.03
CA ARG A 182 22.46 -16.85 15.73
C ARG A 182 21.07 -17.17 15.19
N GLN A 183 20.96 -17.70 13.98
CA GLN A 183 19.69 -17.90 13.27
C GLN A 183 19.39 -19.37 13.01
N LEU A 184 20.40 -20.23 12.89
CA LEU A 184 20.25 -21.63 12.52
C LEU A 184 20.68 -22.54 13.67
N ASP A 185 20.02 -23.68 13.77
CA ASP A 185 20.52 -24.79 14.57
C ASP A 185 21.56 -25.60 13.77
N ARG A 186 22.19 -26.58 14.43
CA ARG A 186 23.26 -27.38 13.80
C ARG A 186 22.81 -28.10 12.54
N GLN A 187 21.59 -28.64 12.53
CA GLN A 187 21.09 -29.42 11.39
C GLN A 187 20.84 -28.52 10.17
N SER A 188 20.08 -27.43 10.34
CA SER A 188 19.81 -26.49 9.25
C SER A 188 21.08 -25.79 8.75
N ALA A 189 22.04 -25.49 9.64
CA ALA A 189 23.34 -24.97 9.26
C ALA A 189 24.16 -25.98 8.43
N ALA A 190 24.18 -27.25 8.81
CA ALA A 190 24.89 -28.30 8.06
C ALA A 190 24.29 -28.53 6.67
N MET A 191 22.96 -28.52 6.55
CA MET A 191 22.27 -28.63 5.25
C MET A 191 22.62 -27.46 4.34
N LEU A 192 22.59 -26.23 4.87
CA LEU A 192 22.99 -25.03 4.12
C LEU A 192 24.46 -25.11 3.70
N GLN A 193 25.35 -25.47 4.61
CA GLN A 193 26.78 -25.61 4.35
C GLN A 193 27.02 -26.61 3.22
N GLY A 194 26.47 -27.82 3.30
CA GLY A 194 26.64 -28.84 2.26
C GLY A 194 26.11 -28.40 0.90
N LYS A 195 25.02 -27.60 0.86
CA LYS A 195 24.50 -27.03 -0.38
C LYS A 195 25.42 -26.00 -1.00
N LEU A 196 26.07 -25.16 -0.20
CA LEU A 196 27.05 -24.18 -0.66
C LEU A 196 28.40 -24.82 -1.04
N GLU A 197 28.81 -25.89 -0.36
CA GLU A 197 29.98 -26.71 -0.71
C GLU A 197 29.83 -27.35 -2.08
N ARG A 198 28.64 -27.88 -2.41
CA ARG A 198 28.33 -28.37 -3.76
C ARG A 198 28.42 -27.28 -4.84
N ARG A 199 28.40 -26.00 -4.46
CA ARG A 199 28.57 -24.85 -5.36
C ARG A 199 29.99 -24.29 -5.36
N GLY A 200 30.95 -25.00 -4.76
CA GLY A 200 32.37 -24.63 -4.77
C GLY A 200 32.82 -23.72 -3.64
N VAL A 201 31.95 -23.39 -2.69
CA VAL A 201 32.34 -22.62 -1.49
C VAL A 201 32.94 -23.55 -0.44
N LYS A 202 34.13 -23.26 0.05
CA LYS A 202 34.76 -24.00 1.16
C LYS A 202 34.46 -23.34 2.50
N PHE A 203 34.48 -24.11 3.58
CA PHE A 203 34.26 -23.60 4.93
C PHE A 203 35.42 -23.95 5.85
N LEU A 204 35.81 -22.98 6.68
CA LEU A 204 36.74 -23.16 7.78
C LEU A 204 36.10 -22.59 9.05
N LEU A 205 35.49 -23.48 9.82
CA LEU A 205 34.75 -23.18 11.05
C LEU A 205 35.65 -23.28 12.28
N GLY A 206 35.21 -22.74 13.42
CA GLY A 206 35.97 -22.77 14.67
C GLY A 206 37.28 -21.97 14.65
N LYS A 207 37.49 -21.10 13.65
CA LYS A 207 38.76 -20.40 13.43
C LYS A 207 38.58 -18.88 13.54
N ALA A 208 39.47 -18.25 14.30
CA ALA A 208 39.51 -16.80 14.47
C ALA A 208 40.77 -16.23 13.83
N VAL A 209 40.59 -15.25 12.94
CA VAL A 209 41.68 -14.51 12.30
C VAL A 209 42.34 -13.57 13.29
N THR A 210 43.67 -13.59 13.35
CA THR A 210 44.47 -12.74 14.24
C THR A 210 45.24 -11.64 13.51
N SER A 211 45.69 -11.90 12.28
CA SER A 211 46.31 -10.87 11.44
C SER A 211 46.18 -11.18 9.95
N ILE A 212 46.28 -10.12 9.13
CA ILE A 212 46.36 -10.20 7.67
C ILE A 212 47.85 -10.14 7.27
N LEU A 213 48.31 -11.19 6.61
CA LEU A 213 49.69 -11.37 6.18
C LEU A 213 49.98 -10.65 4.86
N GLY A 214 51.25 -10.33 4.63
CA GLY A 214 51.76 -9.61 3.46
C GLY A 214 52.43 -8.29 3.83
N LEU A 215 53.03 -7.62 2.86
CA LEU A 215 53.64 -6.30 3.05
C LEU A 215 52.60 -5.20 2.78
N ARG A 216 52.49 -4.74 1.52
CA ARG A 216 51.48 -3.75 1.11
C ARG A 216 50.16 -4.37 0.68
N LYS A 217 50.22 -5.59 0.14
CA LYS A 217 49.10 -6.35 -0.39
C LYS A 217 48.92 -7.62 0.41
N VAL A 218 47.67 -8.06 0.56
CA VAL A 218 47.35 -9.33 1.22
C VAL A 218 48.04 -10.49 0.51
N ALA A 219 48.64 -11.38 1.30
CA ALA A 219 49.18 -12.66 0.87
C ALA A 219 48.57 -13.85 1.63
N GLY A 220 47.79 -13.57 2.68
CA GLY A 220 47.19 -14.59 3.53
C GLY A 220 46.68 -14.02 4.84
N ILE A 221 46.30 -14.91 5.73
CA ILE A 221 45.86 -14.62 7.09
C ILE A 221 46.52 -15.58 8.08
N SER A 222 46.62 -15.16 9.34
CA SER A 222 47.04 -16.00 10.46
C SER A 222 45.88 -16.27 11.42
N PHE A 223 45.99 -17.38 12.15
CA PHE A 223 45.05 -17.77 13.19
C PHE A 223 45.74 -17.81 14.56
N GLY A 224 44.94 -17.75 15.64
CA GLY A 224 45.44 -17.74 17.01
C GLY A 224 46.18 -19.01 17.46
N ASP A 225 46.07 -20.11 16.72
CA ASP A 225 46.79 -21.36 16.96
C ASP A 225 48.14 -21.45 16.19
N GLY A 226 48.56 -20.35 15.55
CA GLY A 226 49.81 -20.26 14.79
C GLY A 226 49.72 -20.80 13.36
N THR A 227 48.59 -21.36 12.94
CA THR A 227 48.38 -21.76 11.53
C THR A 227 48.13 -20.54 10.64
N HIS A 228 48.34 -20.70 9.33
CA HIS A 228 48.11 -19.64 8.35
C HIS A 228 47.47 -20.20 7.08
N MET A 229 46.88 -19.31 6.29
CA MET A 229 46.23 -19.63 5.02
C MET A 229 46.55 -18.54 3.99
N GLU A 230 46.96 -18.95 2.79
CA GLU A 230 47.25 -18.01 1.70
C GLU A 230 45.96 -17.42 1.12
N ALA A 231 46.01 -16.14 0.75
CA ALA A 231 44.88 -15.40 0.21
C ALA A 231 45.36 -14.25 -0.66
N ASP A 232 44.69 -14.07 -1.80
CA ASP A 232 44.96 -12.95 -2.69
C ASP A 232 43.95 -11.80 -2.47
N MET A 233 42.88 -12.10 -1.73
CA MET A 233 41.77 -11.21 -1.39
C MET A 233 41.10 -11.66 -0.09
N VAL A 234 40.73 -10.68 0.75
CA VAL A 234 40.01 -10.90 2.01
C VAL A 234 38.80 -9.98 2.07
N VAL A 235 37.62 -10.54 2.36
CA VAL A 235 36.36 -9.81 2.50
C VAL A 235 35.87 -9.92 3.94
N PHE A 236 35.64 -8.78 4.60
CA PHE A 236 35.06 -8.76 5.95
C PHE A 236 33.55 -8.59 5.91
N ALA A 237 32.83 -9.57 6.48
CA ALA A 237 31.38 -9.62 6.61
C ALA A 237 30.95 -10.11 8.01
N ILE A 238 31.58 -9.59 9.06
CA ILE A 238 31.38 -10.01 10.47
C ILE A 238 30.29 -9.21 11.22
N GLY A 239 29.45 -8.47 10.49
CA GLY A 239 28.39 -7.64 11.05
C GLY A 239 28.57 -6.15 10.77
N ILE A 240 27.72 -5.35 11.40
CA ILE A 240 27.66 -3.89 11.21
C ILE A 240 27.67 -3.18 12.56
N ARG A 241 28.04 -1.90 12.55
CA ARG A 241 27.99 -1.00 13.71
C ARG A 241 27.23 0.28 13.35
N PRO A 242 26.24 0.71 14.15
CA PRO A 242 25.53 1.98 13.95
C PRO A 242 26.49 3.17 13.77
N GLN A 243 26.13 4.11 12.89
CA GLN A 243 26.95 5.30 12.62
C GLN A 243 26.60 6.44 13.59
N LEU A 244 27.44 6.63 14.62
CA LEU A 244 27.15 7.52 15.75
C LEU A 244 27.95 8.81 15.76
N LYS A 245 29.05 8.90 15.00
CA LYS A 245 30.03 10.00 15.12
C LYS A 245 29.41 11.39 15.07
N LEU A 246 28.52 11.63 14.10
CA LEU A 246 27.87 12.93 13.94
C LEU A 246 26.89 13.22 15.08
N ALA A 247 26.12 12.22 15.53
CA ALA A 247 25.18 12.39 16.64
C ALA A 247 25.91 12.68 17.95
N GLU A 248 27.01 11.98 18.22
CA GLU A 248 27.89 12.21 19.38
C GLU A 248 28.51 13.61 19.36
N ALA A 249 29.07 14.02 18.22
CA ALA A 249 29.60 15.37 18.04
C ALA A 249 28.51 16.45 18.23
N SER A 250 27.25 16.13 17.91
CA SER A 250 26.08 16.99 18.12
C SER A 250 25.53 16.95 19.56
N SER A 251 26.18 16.22 20.46
CA SER A 251 25.74 15.99 21.85
C SER A 251 24.35 15.36 21.97
N ILE A 252 23.94 14.55 20.99
CA ILE A 252 22.74 13.72 21.06
C ILE A 252 23.08 12.44 21.83
N LYS A 253 22.18 11.98 22.71
CA LYS A 253 22.43 10.77 23.50
C LYS A 253 22.57 9.53 22.62
N THR A 254 23.67 8.81 22.81
CA THR A 254 23.98 7.55 22.14
C THR A 254 24.35 6.46 23.14
N ASN A 255 24.25 5.20 22.71
CA ASN A 255 24.81 4.03 23.40
C ASN A 255 25.34 3.04 22.35
N HIS A 256 24.64 1.93 22.08
CA HIS A 256 24.90 1.07 20.94
C HIS A 256 24.38 1.69 19.63
N GLY A 257 23.36 2.53 19.73
CA GLY A 257 22.79 3.33 18.64
C GLY A 257 22.51 4.78 19.08
N VAL A 258 21.96 5.60 18.18
CA VAL A 258 21.30 6.86 18.57
C VAL A 258 20.04 6.51 19.36
N ILE A 259 19.96 6.91 20.62
CA ILE A 259 18.85 6.51 21.49
C ILE A 259 17.59 7.24 21.07
N VAL A 260 16.54 6.48 20.75
CA VAL A 260 15.22 7.03 20.43
C VAL A 260 14.11 6.40 21.27
N ASN A 261 13.05 7.17 21.48
CA ASN A 261 11.81 6.67 22.09
C ASN A 261 10.87 6.06 21.02
N ASP A 262 9.70 5.55 21.44
CA ASP A 262 8.66 4.99 20.55
C ASP A 262 8.17 5.96 19.48
N ARG A 263 8.46 7.25 19.64
CA ARG A 263 8.07 8.34 18.74
C ARG A 263 9.19 8.68 17.73
N MET A 264 10.25 7.88 17.70
CA MET A 264 11.48 8.08 16.91
C MET A 264 12.22 9.38 17.23
N GLU A 265 11.92 10.01 18.37
CA GLU A 265 12.57 11.24 18.83
C GLU A 265 13.87 10.92 19.54
N THR A 266 14.90 11.73 19.29
CA THR A 266 16.17 11.67 20.04
C THR A 266 16.06 12.41 21.37
N SER A 267 17.19 12.59 22.07
CA SER A 267 17.26 13.45 23.25
C SER A 267 17.04 14.93 22.96
N GLU A 268 17.12 15.35 21.70
CA GLU A 268 17.02 16.74 21.26
C GLU A 268 15.69 17.04 20.58
N LYS A 269 15.13 18.22 20.84
CA LYS A 269 13.85 18.63 20.24
C LYS A 269 14.02 18.83 18.74
N HIS A 270 13.01 18.40 17.97
CA HIS A 270 12.99 18.49 16.50
C HIS A 270 14.05 17.64 15.78
N ILE A 271 14.79 16.80 16.51
CA ILE A 271 15.78 15.89 15.93
C ILE A 271 15.31 14.45 16.18
N TYR A 272 15.23 13.70 15.10
CA TYR A 272 14.78 12.31 15.06
C TYR A 272 15.89 11.42 14.51
N ALA A 273 15.77 10.11 14.71
CA ALA A 273 16.63 9.14 14.06
C ALA A 273 15.83 7.90 13.65
N ILE A 274 16.20 7.30 12.52
CA ILE A 274 15.59 6.07 11.98
C ILE A 274 16.63 5.19 11.28
N GLY A 275 16.26 3.93 11.03
CA GLY A 275 17.09 2.95 10.37
C GLY A 275 18.10 2.30 11.30
N GLU A 276 19.14 1.68 10.73
CA GLU A 276 20.13 0.91 11.49
C GLU A 276 21.01 1.75 12.44
N CYS A 277 20.92 3.09 12.38
CA CYS A 277 21.69 3.97 13.26
C CYS A 277 21.11 4.06 14.69
N ILE A 278 19.87 3.61 14.90
CA ILE A 278 19.16 3.83 16.16
C ILE A 278 19.32 2.69 17.15
N GLU A 279 19.09 3.03 18.41
CA GLU A 279 18.78 2.12 19.49
C GLU A 279 17.39 2.45 20.05
N HIS A 280 16.49 1.47 20.03
CA HIS A 280 15.13 1.58 20.58
C HIS A 280 14.97 0.48 21.63
N ASP A 281 14.61 0.86 22.86
CA ASP A 281 14.47 -0.05 24.01
C ASP A 281 15.69 -0.98 24.22
N GLY A 282 16.90 -0.40 24.11
CA GLY A 282 18.17 -1.13 24.26
C GLY A 282 18.53 -2.05 23.09
N ARG A 283 17.76 -2.01 21.99
CA ARG A 283 17.94 -2.90 20.83
C ARG A 283 18.33 -2.12 19.57
N THR A 284 19.21 -2.71 18.77
CA THR A 284 19.59 -2.23 17.44
C THR A 284 19.12 -3.23 16.38
N TYR A 285 18.88 -2.73 15.17
CA TYR A 285 18.32 -3.52 14.06
C TYR A 285 19.22 -3.45 12.83
N GLY A 286 19.47 -4.60 12.21
CA GLY A 286 20.25 -4.73 10.97
C GLY A 286 19.43 -5.33 9.82
N LEU A 287 18.14 -4.98 9.73
CA LEU A 287 17.18 -5.55 8.79
C LEU A 287 16.27 -4.47 8.20
N VAL A 288 15.78 -4.69 6.96
CA VAL A 288 14.93 -3.74 6.23
C VAL A 288 13.56 -3.54 6.87
N GLN A 289 12.93 -4.59 7.40
CA GLN A 289 11.58 -4.47 7.96
C GLN A 289 11.52 -3.47 9.13
N PRO A 290 12.41 -3.55 10.15
CA PRO A 290 12.49 -2.52 11.18
C PRO A 290 12.64 -1.11 10.62
N VAL A 291 13.50 -0.93 9.60
CA VAL A 291 13.69 0.35 8.93
C VAL A 291 12.39 0.89 8.33
N ASN A 292 11.59 0.02 7.70
CA ASN A 292 10.32 0.40 7.11
C ASN A 292 9.28 0.83 8.16
N GLU A 293 9.17 0.07 9.25
CA GLU A 293 8.26 0.37 10.36
C GLU A 293 8.64 1.70 11.05
N GLN A 294 9.94 1.94 11.28
CA GLN A 294 10.45 3.17 11.87
C GLN A 294 10.15 4.39 10.99
N ALA A 295 10.39 4.29 9.68
CA ALA A 295 10.15 5.36 8.72
C ALA A 295 8.66 5.73 8.63
N ASP A 296 7.77 4.74 8.62
CA ASP A 296 6.32 4.94 8.61
C ASP A 296 5.82 5.62 9.90
N VAL A 297 6.28 5.17 11.08
CA VAL A 297 5.96 5.83 12.36
C VAL A 297 6.41 7.29 12.34
N LEU A 298 7.65 7.58 11.91
CA LEU A 298 8.14 8.95 11.87
C LEU A 298 7.37 9.80 10.85
N ALA A 299 7.05 9.27 9.67
CA ALA A 299 6.28 9.98 8.65
C ALA A 299 4.88 10.39 9.14
N ARG A 300 4.17 9.48 9.82
CA ARG A 300 2.87 9.74 10.44
C ARG A 300 2.95 10.86 11.47
N ARG A 301 3.98 10.83 12.33
CA ARG A 301 4.20 11.86 13.35
C ARG A 301 4.50 13.23 12.77
N LEU A 302 5.42 13.30 11.81
CA LEU A 302 5.76 14.56 11.12
C LEU A 302 4.58 15.12 10.32
N SER A 303 3.61 14.27 9.97
CA SER A 303 2.38 14.64 9.27
C SER A 303 1.20 14.96 10.21
N GLY A 304 1.41 14.96 11.54
CA GLY A 304 0.42 15.39 12.54
C GLY A 304 -0.31 14.26 13.28
N GLU A 305 -0.05 12.99 12.95
CA GLU A 305 -0.63 11.85 13.65
C GLU A 305 0.19 11.52 14.93
N HIS A 306 -0.11 12.24 16.01
CA HIS A 306 0.67 12.16 17.26
C HIS A 306 0.56 10.82 18.01
N LYS A 307 -0.40 9.95 17.64
CA LYS A 307 -0.63 8.62 18.24
C LYS A 307 0.14 7.47 17.57
N ALA A 308 1.01 7.75 16.59
CA ALA A 308 1.89 6.76 16.01
C ALA A 308 3.07 6.42 16.95
N TYR A 309 3.25 5.13 17.24
CA TYR A 309 4.29 4.60 18.14
C TYR A 309 4.94 3.35 17.52
N TYR A 310 6.27 3.30 17.57
CA TYR A 310 7.07 2.12 17.26
C TYR A 310 7.26 1.27 18.52
N LYS A 311 6.90 -0.01 18.44
CA LYS A 311 6.93 -0.95 19.57
C LYS A 311 8.10 -1.94 19.49
N GLY A 312 9.08 -1.67 18.63
CA GLY A 312 10.11 -2.61 18.25
C GLY A 312 9.64 -3.64 17.22
N SER A 313 10.58 -4.22 16.49
CA SER A 313 10.31 -5.22 15.45
C SER A 313 10.74 -6.62 15.89
N SER A 314 9.99 -7.63 15.42
CA SER A 314 10.44 -9.02 15.47
C SER A 314 11.35 -9.30 14.28
N THR A 315 12.54 -9.81 14.54
CA THR A 315 13.52 -10.08 13.49
C THR A 315 13.31 -11.47 12.91
N SER A 316 13.09 -11.52 11.59
CA SER A 316 13.15 -12.76 10.81
C SER A 316 14.29 -12.66 9.79
N ALA A 317 15.00 -13.75 9.56
CA ALA A 317 16.03 -13.85 8.56
C ALA A 317 15.55 -14.71 7.39
N LYS A 318 15.75 -14.20 6.17
CA LYS A 318 15.68 -14.96 4.91
C LYS A 318 17.02 -14.77 4.20
N LEU A 319 17.60 -15.86 3.70
CA LEU A 319 18.88 -15.82 2.98
C LEU A 319 18.62 -15.64 1.48
N LYS A 320 19.38 -14.76 0.81
CA LYS A 320 19.19 -14.48 -0.63
C LYS A 320 20.24 -15.16 -1.49
N ILE A 321 20.20 -16.48 -1.47
CA ILE A 321 21.01 -17.29 -2.37
C ILE A 321 20.05 -18.05 -3.27
N SER A 322 20.13 -17.82 -4.59
CA SER A 322 19.26 -18.48 -5.57
C SER A 322 19.26 -20.00 -5.37
N GLY A 323 18.09 -20.64 -5.33
CA GLY A 323 17.93 -22.07 -5.08
C GLY A 323 18.15 -22.52 -3.63
N VAL A 324 18.26 -21.60 -2.67
CA VAL A 324 18.26 -21.90 -1.23
C VAL A 324 17.02 -21.29 -0.59
N GLU A 325 16.09 -22.14 -0.18
CA GLU A 325 14.94 -21.71 0.61
C GLU A 325 15.24 -21.85 2.10
N LEU A 326 15.38 -20.73 2.79
CA LEU A 326 15.69 -20.70 4.21
C LEU A 326 14.98 -19.54 4.91
N PHE A 327 14.31 -19.85 6.02
CA PHE A 327 13.65 -18.89 6.89
C PHE A 327 13.95 -19.20 8.36
N SER A 328 14.23 -18.17 9.15
CA SER A 328 14.38 -18.27 10.60
C SER A 328 13.72 -17.09 11.31
N VAL A 329 13.09 -17.35 12.45
CA VAL A 329 12.44 -16.34 13.30
C VAL A 329 12.52 -16.73 14.77
N GLY A 330 12.63 -15.74 15.65
CA GLY A 330 12.58 -15.94 17.10
C GLY A 330 13.80 -16.71 17.65
N SER A 331 13.62 -17.36 18.79
CA SER A 331 14.66 -18.15 19.46
C SER A 331 14.52 -19.64 19.19
N LEU A 332 15.62 -20.27 18.74
CA LEU A 332 15.73 -21.72 18.57
C LEU A 332 16.33 -22.42 19.80
N SER A 333 16.56 -21.68 20.89
CA SER A 333 17.18 -22.21 22.10
C SER A 333 16.24 -23.17 22.81
N GLU A 334 16.77 -24.32 23.23
CA GLU A 334 16.06 -25.30 24.03
C GLU A 334 16.54 -25.23 25.49
N ASP A 335 15.58 -25.02 26.40
CA ASP A 335 15.72 -25.15 27.85
C ASP A 335 14.65 -26.11 28.40
N GLU A 336 14.69 -26.40 29.71
CA GLU A 336 13.73 -27.30 30.39
C GLU A 336 12.25 -26.92 30.22
N ALA A 337 11.95 -25.65 29.94
CA ALA A 337 10.59 -25.13 29.78
C ALA A 337 10.14 -25.05 28.31
N THR A 338 11.03 -25.31 27.36
CA THR A 338 10.72 -25.33 25.93
C THR A 338 10.59 -26.76 25.39
N LYS A 339 9.80 -26.91 24.34
CA LYS A 339 9.68 -28.16 23.57
C LYS A 339 9.80 -27.86 22.10
N SER A 340 10.49 -28.70 21.34
CA SER A 340 10.60 -28.57 19.89
C SER A 340 9.79 -29.63 19.17
N TRP A 341 9.21 -29.25 18.03
CA TRP A 341 8.77 -30.18 17.00
C TRP A 341 9.71 -30.09 15.81
N VAL A 342 10.17 -31.24 15.32
CA VAL A 342 11.13 -31.34 14.22
C VAL A 342 10.59 -32.28 13.16
N LEU A 343 10.61 -31.83 11.91
CA LEU A 343 10.45 -32.62 10.70
C LEU A 343 11.75 -32.51 9.92
N HIS A 344 12.33 -33.65 9.56
CA HIS A 344 13.57 -33.74 8.80
C HIS A 344 13.42 -34.84 7.75
N ASP A 345 13.52 -34.45 6.49
CA ASP A 345 13.46 -35.33 5.33
C ASP A 345 14.70 -35.06 4.48
N GLU A 346 15.67 -35.97 4.58
CA GLU A 346 16.96 -35.86 3.90
C GLU A 346 16.83 -36.03 2.39
N GLU A 347 15.91 -36.87 1.93
CA GLU A 347 15.71 -37.17 0.50
C GLU A 347 15.19 -35.95 -0.25
N ASN A 348 14.24 -35.23 0.36
CA ASN A 348 13.65 -34.02 -0.21
C ASN A 348 14.36 -32.72 0.20
N GLU A 349 15.50 -32.79 0.90
CA GLU A 349 16.21 -31.65 1.50
C GLU A 349 15.30 -30.74 2.36
N LEU A 350 14.34 -31.29 3.11
CA LEU A 350 13.40 -30.52 3.93
C LEU A 350 13.78 -30.58 5.41
N TYR A 351 13.81 -29.42 6.07
CA TYR A 351 13.96 -29.34 7.51
C TYR A 351 13.05 -28.26 8.10
N LYS A 352 12.30 -28.63 9.13
CA LYS A 352 11.39 -27.73 9.84
C LYS A 352 11.49 -28.00 11.32
N LYS A 353 11.92 -26.99 12.08
CA LYS A 353 11.92 -27.02 13.53
C LYS A 353 11.12 -25.84 14.07
N ILE A 354 10.23 -26.11 15.01
CA ILE A 354 9.43 -25.10 15.71
C ILE A 354 9.63 -25.31 17.21
N VAL A 355 10.02 -24.25 17.91
CA VAL A 355 10.22 -24.24 19.37
C VAL A 355 9.03 -23.59 20.04
N PHE A 356 8.48 -24.28 21.01
CA PHE A 356 7.31 -23.88 21.79
C PHE A 356 7.69 -23.67 23.25
N ARG A 357 7.06 -22.70 23.89
CA ARG A 357 7.01 -22.58 25.36
C ARG A 357 5.54 -22.57 25.75
N HIS A 358 5.11 -23.59 26.50
CA HIS A 358 3.69 -23.85 26.76
C HIS A 358 2.86 -24.00 25.46
N LYS A 359 2.05 -23.00 25.11
CA LYS A 359 1.19 -22.97 23.92
C LYS A 359 1.64 -21.92 22.89
N THR A 360 2.71 -21.16 23.14
CA THR A 360 3.16 -20.10 22.23
C THR A 360 4.42 -20.51 21.50
N VAL A 361 4.59 -19.99 20.28
CA VAL A 361 5.77 -20.24 19.44
C VAL A 361 6.86 -19.24 19.82
N GLN A 362 8.04 -19.75 20.18
CA GLN A 362 9.19 -18.93 20.58
C GLN A 362 10.15 -18.69 19.42
N GLY A 363 10.20 -19.63 18.47
CA GLY A 363 10.98 -19.49 17.25
C GLY A 363 10.82 -20.69 16.33
N ALA A 364 11.28 -20.53 15.09
CA ALA A 364 11.24 -21.57 14.09
C ALA A 364 12.33 -21.41 13.03
N VAL A 365 12.77 -22.53 12.46
CA VAL A 365 13.62 -22.59 11.28
C VAL A 365 12.98 -23.50 10.24
N LEU A 366 12.92 -23.01 9.00
CA LEU A 366 12.42 -23.71 7.82
C LEU A 366 13.51 -23.74 6.77
N TYR A 367 13.78 -24.91 6.20
CA TYR A 367 14.73 -25.14 5.13
C TYR A 367 14.07 -26.01 4.04
N GLY A 368 14.29 -25.64 2.78
CA GLY A 368 13.73 -26.33 1.61
C GLY A 368 12.27 -25.96 1.32
N ASN A 369 11.41 -25.91 2.34
CA ASN A 369 10.03 -25.43 2.23
C ASN A 369 9.74 -24.34 3.27
N THR A 370 9.60 -23.10 2.80
CA THR A 370 9.39 -21.92 3.67
C THR A 370 7.94 -21.40 3.70
N SER A 371 6.99 -22.20 3.21
CA SER A 371 5.54 -21.94 3.16
C SER A 371 4.94 -21.32 4.41
N ASN A 372 5.29 -21.87 5.57
CA ASN A 372 4.72 -21.50 6.87
C ASN A 372 5.40 -20.28 7.50
N SER A 373 6.27 -19.57 6.77
CA SER A 373 7.09 -18.49 7.32
C SER A 373 6.27 -17.34 7.89
N ASP A 374 5.23 -16.87 7.19
CA ASP A 374 4.41 -15.74 7.64
C ASP A 374 3.52 -16.09 8.83
N LEU A 375 2.92 -17.28 8.85
CA LEU A 375 2.19 -17.79 10.01
C LEU A 375 3.10 -17.90 11.23
N LEU A 376 4.26 -18.54 11.10
CA LEU A 376 5.22 -18.68 12.20
C LEU A 376 5.73 -17.33 12.69
N LYS A 377 5.99 -16.39 11.76
CA LYS A 377 6.32 -15.02 12.11
C LYS A 377 5.22 -14.38 12.94
N SER A 378 3.97 -14.40 12.47
CA SER A 378 2.82 -13.84 13.18
C SER A 378 2.63 -14.43 14.59
N LEU A 379 2.76 -15.76 14.72
CA LEU A 379 2.66 -16.45 16.02
C LEU A 379 3.77 -16.02 16.99
N VAL A 380 5.01 -15.88 16.52
CA VAL A 380 6.12 -15.36 17.34
C VAL A 380 5.91 -13.88 17.70
N MET A 381 5.38 -13.07 16.78
CA MET A 381 5.16 -11.63 17.02
C MET A 381 4.05 -11.35 18.04
N THR A 382 2.98 -12.14 17.99
CA THR A 382 1.78 -11.90 18.81
C THR A 382 1.84 -12.60 20.17
N ASP A 383 2.80 -13.52 20.36
CA ASP A 383 2.91 -14.42 21.52
C ASP A 383 1.56 -15.07 21.89
N LYS A 384 0.74 -15.35 20.86
CA LYS A 384 -0.59 -15.93 21.04
C LYS A 384 -0.49 -17.45 21.19
N PRO A 385 -1.36 -18.06 22.02
CA PRO A 385 -1.48 -19.51 22.06
C PRO A 385 -1.91 -20.06 20.71
N ILE A 386 -1.22 -21.10 20.23
CA ILE A 386 -1.56 -21.77 18.99
C ILE A 386 -2.91 -22.49 19.11
N ASN A 387 -3.79 -22.30 18.15
CA ASN A 387 -5.07 -22.99 18.08
C ASN A 387 -4.95 -24.35 17.35
N ALA A 388 -6.02 -25.16 17.38
CA ALA A 388 -5.99 -26.52 16.84
C ALA A 388 -5.80 -26.57 15.31
N SER A 389 -6.39 -25.62 14.57
CA SER A 389 -6.24 -25.49 13.12
C SER A 389 -4.83 -25.08 12.72
N GLU A 390 -4.26 -24.06 13.36
CA GLU A 390 -2.87 -23.62 13.15
C GLU A 390 -1.90 -24.75 13.47
N LYS A 391 -2.13 -25.48 14.57
CA LYS A 391 -1.32 -26.64 14.93
C LYS A 391 -1.41 -27.72 13.85
N LYS A 392 -2.59 -28.01 13.31
CA LYS A 392 -2.74 -29.00 12.23
C LYS A 392 -2.00 -28.56 10.95
N GLN A 393 -2.12 -27.28 10.58
CA GLN A 393 -1.43 -26.69 9.43
C GLN A 393 0.09 -26.69 9.58
N LEU A 394 0.61 -26.38 10.77
CA LEU A 394 2.06 -26.42 11.02
C LEU A 394 2.60 -27.84 11.03
N LEU A 395 1.81 -28.84 11.41
CA LEU A 395 2.24 -30.22 11.55
C LEU A 395 1.96 -31.10 10.32
N SER A 396 1.24 -30.60 9.31
CA SER A 396 0.99 -31.37 8.08
C SER A 396 2.26 -31.47 7.23
N ALA A 397 2.65 -32.70 6.91
CA ALA A 397 3.84 -33.07 6.16
C ALA A 397 3.64 -33.01 4.63
N SER A 398 2.67 -32.24 4.13
CA SER A 398 2.31 -32.24 2.71
C SER A 398 3.53 -31.97 1.84
N SER A 399 3.94 -33.02 1.13
CA SER A 399 5.20 -33.23 0.42
C SER A 399 5.21 -32.68 -1.01
N GLU A 400 4.15 -31.99 -1.44
CA GLU A 400 4.13 -31.34 -2.75
C GLU A 400 4.76 -29.94 -2.68
N PRO A 401 5.80 -29.65 -3.50
CA PRO A 401 6.31 -28.29 -3.67
C PRO A 401 5.15 -27.36 -4.02
N PHE A 402 5.00 -26.27 -3.26
CA PHE A 402 3.93 -25.27 -3.44
C PHE A 402 2.49 -25.75 -3.14
N GLY A 403 2.26 -26.98 -2.67
CA GLY A 403 0.90 -27.48 -2.41
C GLY A 403 0.09 -26.63 -1.43
N PHE A 404 0.75 -26.00 -0.45
CA PHE A 404 0.12 -25.05 0.48
C PHE A 404 -0.42 -23.77 -0.21
N LEU A 405 0.11 -23.38 -1.38
CA LEU A 405 -0.40 -22.23 -2.13
C LEU A 405 -1.79 -22.49 -2.70
N LEU A 406 -2.17 -23.76 -2.88
CA LEU A 406 -3.54 -24.14 -3.28
C LEU A 406 -4.55 -23.80 -2.16
N GLU A 407 -4.14 -23.95 -0.90
CA GLU A 407 -4.99 -23.71 0.27
C GLU A 407 -4.88 -22.28 0.82
N MET A 408 -3.91 -21.49 0.35
CA MET A 408 -3.68 -20.10 0.78
C MET A 408 -4.82 -19.18 0.30
N PRO A 409 -5.51 -18.40 1.17
CA PRO A 409 -6.51 -17.42 0.76
C PRO A 409 -5.99 -16.39 -0.26
N GLY A 410 -6.85 -15.93 -1.18
CA GLY A 410 -6.48 -14.92 -2.19
C GLY A 410 -6.00 -13.58 -1.62
N SER A 411 -6.47 -13.18 -0.44
CA SER A 411 -6.08 -11.94 0.24
C SER A 411 -4.78 -12.02 1.03
N ASP A 412 -4.23 -13.23 1.23
CA ASP A 412 -3.04 -13.40 2.04
C ASP A 412 -1.82 -12.75 1.38
N THR A 413 -1.03 -12.06 2.20
CA THR A 413 0.16 -11.35 1.76
C THR A 413 1.23 -12.33 1.28
N VAL A 414 1.70 -12.13 0.05
CA VAL A 414 2.83 -12.86 -0.54
C VAL A 414 4.11 -12.03 -0.47
N CYS A 415 4.03 -10.72 -0.75
CA CYS A 415 5.16 -9.80 -0.66
C CYS A 415 4.90 -8.73 0.40
N ALA A 416 5.38 -8.93 1.63
CA ALA A 416 5.25 -7.91 2.69
C ALA A 416 6.03 -6.62 2.39
N CYS A 417 7.12 -6.71 1.62
CA CYS A 417 7.97 -5.56 1.29
C CYS A 417 7.23 -4.54 0.37
N ASN A 418 6.36 -5.04 -0.51
CA ASN A 418 5.62 -4.24 -1.50
C ASN A 418 4.10 -4.39 -1.37
N ASN A 419 3.64 -4.95 -0.25
CA ASN A 419 2.23 -5.21 0.07
C ASN A 419 1.43 -5.93 -1.04
N VAL A 420 2.01 -6.98 -1.64
CA VAL A 420 1.36 -7.75 -2.72
C VAL A 420 0.75 -9.03 -2.13
N ASN A 421 -0.51 -9.32 -2.46
CA ASN A 421 -1.21 -10.54 -2.03
C ASN A 421 -1.28 -11.60 -3.15
N LYS A 422 -1.78 -12.81 -2.81
CA LYS A 422 -1.91 -13.94 -3.74
C LYS A 422 -2.76 -13.61 -4.97
N ASN A 423 -3.91 -12.95 -4.79
CA ASN A 423 -4.80 -12.59 -5.88
C ASN A 423 -4.16 -11.60 -6.86
N THR A 424 -3.44 -10.59 -6.36
CA THR A 424 -2.73 -9.64 -7.23
C THR A 424 -1.75 -10.35 -8.18
N ILE A 425 -1.07 -11.41 -7.71
CA ILE A 425 -0.14 -12.18 -8.53
C ILE A 425 -0.88 -13.07 -9.52
N ILE A 426 -1.88 -13.84 -9.09
CA ILE A 426 -2.60 -14.75 -9.98
C ILE A 426 -3.37 -13.97 -11.06
N GLN A 427 -4.03 -12.87 -10.68
CA GLN A 427 -4.75 -12.00 -11.61
C GLN A 427 -3.81 -11.43 -12.67
N ALA A 428 -2.64 -10.92 -12.27
CA ALA A 428 -1.67 -10.40 -13.22
C ALA A 428 -1.17 -11.48 -14.19
N VAL A 429 -0.93 -12.71 -13.72
CA VAL A 429 -0.50 -13.85 -14.56
C VAL A 429 -1.57 -14.22 -15.58
N GLN A 430 -2.83 -14.29 -15.14
CA GLN A 430 -3.95 -14.72 -15.99
C GLN A 430 -4.38 -13.63 -17.00
N GLU A 431 -4.53 -12.38 -16.56
CA GLU A 431 -5.02 -11.29 -17.42
C GLU A 431 -4.00 -10.84 -18.47
N LYS A 432 -2.71 -10.91 -18.13
CA LYS A 432 -1.62 -10.42 -18.99
C LYS A 432 -0.79 -11.56 -19.56
N GLU A 433 -1.27 -12.80 -19.42
CA GLU A 433 -0.64 -14.02 -19.94
C GLU A 433 0.86 -14.10 -19.58
N LEU A 434 1.22 -13.74 -18.34
CA LEU A 434 2.63 -13.70 -17.92
C LEU A 434 3.15 -15.13 -17.83
N THR A 435 4.34 -15.38 -18.38
CA THR A 435 4.94 -16.73 -18.43
C THR A 435 6.23 -16.82 -17.63
N THR A 436 6.76 -15.69 -17.17
CA THR A 436 8.04 -15.62 -16.47
C THR A 436 7.93 -14.89 -15.13
N LEU A 437 8.78 -15.26 -14.17
CA LEU A 437 8.86 -14.58 -12.87
C LEU A 437 9.24 -13.09 -13.02
N GLN A 438 10.00 -12.73 -14.05
CA GLN A 438 10.43 -11.35 -14.29
C GLN A 438 9.25 -10.46 -14.70
N GLU A 439 8.33 -10.99 -15.50
CA GLU A 439 7.09 -10.32 -15.88
C GLU A 439 6.18 -10.10 -14.65
N VAL A 440 6.04 -11.11 -13.78
CA VAL A 440 5.30 -10.99 -12.51
C VAL A 440 5.91 -9.90 -11.62
N LYS A 441 7.24 -9.90 -11.46
CA LYS A 441 7.97 -8.87 -10.70
C LYS A 441 7.69 -7.46 -11.21
N THR A 442 7.73 -7.29 -12.54
CA THR A 442 7.53 -6.00 -13.21
C THR A 442 6.08 -5.53 -13.08
N CYS A 443 5.12 -6.44 -13.22
CA CYS A 443 3.70 -6.10 -13.23
C CYS A 443 3.12 -5.85 -11.84
N THR A 444 3.53 -6.62 -10.84
CA THR A 444 2.93 -6.60 -9.49
C THR A 444 3.80 -5.90 -8.45
N GLY A 445 5.08 -5.68 -8.77
CA GLY A 445 6.08 -5.28 -7.78
C GLY A 445 6.46 -6.40 -6.81
N ALA A 446 5.87 -7.60 -6.87
CA ALA A 446 6.26 -8.69 -5.97
C ALA A 446 7.75 -9.00 -6.15
N SER A 447 8.47 -9.21 -5.04
CA SER A 447 9.89 -9.59 -5.04
C SER A 447 10.89 -8.57 -5.60
N THR A 448 10.49 -7.34 -5.93
CA THR A 448 11.42 -6.31 -6.45
C THR A 448 12.26 -5.65 -5.35
N SER A 449 11.75 -5.61 -4.10
CA SER A 449 12.43 -4.93 -2.99
C SER A 449 13.40 -5.83 -2.25
N CYS A 450 12.91 -6.91 -1.64
CA CYS A 450 13.72 -7.76 -0.76
C CYS A 450 14.01 -9.15 -1.32
N GLY A 451 13.44 -9.53 -2.47
CA GLY A 451 13.63 -10.85 -3.10
C GLY A 451 12.94 -12.03 -2.39
N GLY A 452 12.63 -11.90 -1.10
CA GLY A 452 12.26 -13.02 -0.22
C GLY A 452 10.90 -13.68 -0.47
N CYS A 453 10.14 -13.23 -1.48
CA CYS A 453 8.91 -13.86 -1.94
C CYS A 453 9.01 -14.38 -3.38
N SER A 454 10.21 -14.41 -3.98
CA SER A 454 10.43 -14.91 -5.35
C SER A 454 9.89 -16.33 -5.53
N SER A 455 10.20 -17.26 -4.61
CA SER A 455 9.76 -18.65 -4.73
C SER A 455 8.23 -18.80 -4.62
N MET A 456 7.58 -18.02 -3.76
CA MET A 456 6.11 -18.01 -3.67
C MET A 456 5.48 -17.42 -4.93
N ALA A 457 6.03 -16.33 -5.48
CA ALA A 457 5.56 -15.74 -6.73
C ALA A 457 5.77 -16.68 -7.92
N GLU A 458 6.88 -17.42 -7.97
CA GLU A 458 7.17 -18.43 -8.99
C GLU A 458 6.25 -19.65 -8.85
N GLY A 459 6.00 -20.10 -7.62
CA GLY A 459 5.01 -21.14 -7.34
C GLY A 459 3.61 -20.75 -7.78
N LEU A 460 3.17 -19.51 -7.49
CA LEU A 460 1.87 -18.99 -7.94
C LEU A 460 1.82 -18.85 -9.46
N LEU A 461 2.88 -18.36 -10.12
CA LEU A 461 2.99 -18.31 -11.58
C LEU A 461 2.81 -19.70 -12.17
N LYS A 462 3.57 -20.69 -11.68
CA LYS A 462 3.51 -22.07 -12.18
C LYS A 462 2.13 -22.68 -11.99
N LEU A 463 1.56 -22.56 -10.79
CA LEU A 463 0.23 -23.08 -10.50
C LEU A 463 -0.86 -22.39 -11.33
N ALA A 464 -0.72 -21.08 -11.60
CA ALA A 464 -1.65 -20.33 -12.43
C ALA A 464 -1.54 -20.70 -13.91
N CYS A 465 -0.32 -20.85 -14.45
CA CYS A 465 -0.09 -21.34 -15.81
C CYS A 465 -0.55 -22.79 -16.02
N GLU A 466 -0.45 -23.64 -14.98
CA GLU A 466 -0.98 -25.01 -14.99
C GLU A 466 -2.50 -25.07 -14.76
N GLY A 467 -3.17 -23.94 -14.55
CA GLY A 467 -4.61 -23.87 -14.27
C GLY A 467 -5.02 -24.50 -12.93
N LYS A 468 -4.07 -24.70 -12.00
CA LYS A 468 -4.30 -25.30 -10.68
C LYS A 468 -4.72 -24.31 -9.61
N VAL A 469 -4.38 -23.03 -9.79
CA VAL A 469 -4.94 -21.93 -9.01
C VAL A 469 -5.57 -20.95 -9.98
N GLU A 470 -6.79 -20.54 -9.68
CA GLU A 470 -7.40 -19.37 -10.31
C GLU A 470 -7.39 -18.24 -9.29
N ALA A 471 -7.39 -16.99 -9.77
CA ALA A 471 -7.63 -15.88 -8.87
C ALA A 471 -8.93 -16.20 -8.15
N GLU A 472 -8.92 -16.14 -6.82
CA GLU A 472 -10.15 -16.38 -6.07
C GLU A 472 -11.08 -15.20 -6.35
N ASN A 473 -11.83 -15.29 -7.45
CA ASN A 473 -13.15 -14.71 -7.56
C ASN A 473 -14.06 -15.57 -6.69
N LYS A 474 -13.78 -15.62 -5.38
CA LYS A 474 -14.89 -15.60 -4.44
C LYS A 474 -15.44 -14.20 -4.55
N ALA A 475 -16.19 -14.00 -5.62
CA ALA A 475 -17.12 -12.92 -5.68
C ALA A 475 -18.04 -13.16 -4.48
N GLU A 476 -17.90 -12.30 -3.48
CA GLU A 476 -18.83 -12.28 -2.38
C GLU A 476 -20.20 -12.17 -3.01
N ALA A 477 -21.08 -13.13 -2.68
CA ALA A 477 -22.45 -13.04 -3.13
C ALA A 477 -22.95 -11.64 -2.74
N LEU A 478 -23.68 -10.98 -3.66
CA LEU A 478 -24.23 -9.63 -3.46
C LEU A 478 -24.88 -9.47 -2.06
N CYS A 479 -25.51 -10.55 -1.59
CA CYS A 479 -26.15 -10.67 -0.30
C CYS A 479 -26.38 -12.14 0.04
N ASP A 480 -26.51 -12.47 1.32
CA ASP A 480 -26.90 -13.81 1.80
C ASP A 480 -28.21 -14.35 1.20
N CYS A 481 -29.07 -13.46 0.69
CA CYS A 481 -30.32 -13.80 0.01
C CYS A 481 -30.10 -14.53 -1.34
N THR A 482 -28.89 -14.48 -1.91
CA THR A 482 -28.55 -15.10 -3.20
C THR A 482 -27.15 -15.74 -3.17
N GLY A 483 -26.89 -16.64 -4.12
CA GLY A 483 -25.53 -17.11 -4.40
C GLY A 483 -24.85 -16.36 -5.53
N LEU A 484 -25.53 -15.39 -6.15
CA LEU A 484 -25.03 -14.64 -7.29
C LEU A 484 -24.21 -13.42 -6.85
N ASP A 485 -23.09 -13.19 -7.53
CA ASP A 485 -22.33 -11.95 -7.48
C ASP A 485 -22.91 -10.89 -8.44
N HIS A 486 -22.31 -9.70 -8.46
CA HIS A 486 -22.77 -8.61 -9.32
C HIS A 486 -22.71 -8.97 -10.83
N PRO A 487 -21.59 -9.48 -11.39
CA PRO A 487 -21.53 -9.88 -12.79
C PRO A 487 -22.56 -10.96 -13.18
N ALA A 488 -22.67 -12.03 -12.39
CA ALA A 488 -23.61 -13.11 -12.67
C ALA A 488 -25.05 -12.61 -12.56
N LEU A 489 -25.37 -11.73 -11.61
CA LEU A 489 -26.69 -11.12 -11.54
C LEU A 489 -27.01 -10.33 -12.82
N ILE A 490 -26.13 -9.44 -13.27
CA ILE A 490 -26.34 -8.64 -14.50
C ILE A 490 -26.60 -9.56 -15.70
N SER A 491 -25.75 -10.58 -15.90
CA SER A 491 -25.92 -11.54 -16.99
C SER A 491 -27.28 -12.25 -16.93
N ARG A 492 -27.70 -12.69 -15.74
CA ARG A 492 -28.96 -13.40 -15.55
C ARG A 492 -30.19 -12.51 -15.72
N LEU A 493 -30.11 -11.22 -15.34
CA LEU A 493 -31.16 -10.24 -15.62
C LEU A 493 -31.33 -10.00 -17.12
N MET A 494 -30.22 -9.96 -17.88
CA MET A 494 -30.28 -9.82 -19.35
C MET A 494 -30.88 -11.06 -20.04
N GLU A 495 -30.70 -12.26 -19.47
CA GLU A 495 -31.28 -13.52 -19.97
C GLU A 495 -32.79 -13.61 -19.69
N VAL A 496 -33.18 -13.37 -18.43
CA VAL A 496 -34.56 -13.55 -17.96
C VAL A 496 -35.46 -12.38 -18.40
N LYS A 497 -34.88 -11.18 -18.52
CA LYS A 497 -35.58 -9.92 -18.84
C LYS A 497 -36.83 -9.65 -17.98
N PRO A 498 -36.73 -9.68 -16.64
CA PRO A 498 -37.85 -9.36 -15.78
C PRO A 498 -38.18 -7.86 -15.84
N SER A 499 -39.45 -7.50 -15.70
CA SER A 499 -39.89 -6.10 -15.69
C SER A 499 -39.78 -5.46 -14.31
N THR A 500 -39.78 -6.27 -13.24
CA THR A 500 -39.72 -5.79 -11.85
C THR A 500 -38.67 -6.54 -11.01
N PRO A 501 -38.16 -5.95 -9.91
CA PRO A 501 -37.28 -6.65 -8.98
C PRO A 501 -37.91 -7.91 -8.39
N GLU A 502 -39.22 -7.92 -8.15
CA GLU A 502 -39.97 -9.05 -7.60
C GLU A 502 -39.98 -10.23 -8.59
N GLU A 503 -40.24 -9.93 -9.88
CA GLU A 503 -40.14 -10.92 -10.95
C GLU A 503 -38.73 -11.48 -11.09
N ALA A 504 -37.71 -10.61 -11.01
CA ALA A 504 -36.31 -11.01 -11.06
C ALA A 504 -35.95 -11.96 -9.91
N MET A 505 -36.30 -11.60 -8.67
CA MET A 505 -36.03 -12.42 -7.48
C MET A 505 -36.75 -13.76 -7.55
N LYS A 506 -38.00 -13.78 -8.02
CA LYS A 506 -38.76 -15.02 -8.24
C LYS A 506 -38.13 -15.90 -9.31
N ALA A 507 -37.77 -15.33 -10.45
CA ALA A 507 -37.18 -16.07 -11.57
C ALA A 507 -35.77 -16.60 -11.26
N LEU A 508 -35.01 -15.87 -10.43
CA LEU A 508 -33.65 -16.24 -10.03
C LEU A 508 -33.60 -17.01 -8.70
N ASN A 509 -34.74 -17.43 -8.15
CA ASN A 509 -34.87 -18.23 -6.94
C ASN A 509 -34.16 -17.62 -5.71
N TRP A 510 -34.40 -16.33 -5.46
CA TRP A 510 -33.93 -15.68 -4.24
C TRP A 510 -34.47 -16.39 -2.99
N LYS A 511 -33.63 -16.51 -1.94
CA LYS A 511 -34.04 -17.14 -0.67
C LYS A 511 -35.18 -16.39 0.02
N THR A 512 -35.23 -15.07 -0.18
CA THR A 512 -36.26 -14.16 0.33
C THR A 512 -37.05 -13.59 -0.84
N PRO A 513 -38.31 -14.03 -1.08
CA PRO A 513 -39.08 -13.63 -2.27
C PRO A 513 -39.32 -12.12 -2.41
N GLU A 514 -39.41 -11.39 -1.30
CA GLU A 514 -39.58 -9.92 -1.29
C GLU A 514 -38.26 -9.14 -1.32
N GLY A 515 -37.12 -9.85 -1.25
CA GLY A 515 -35.79 -9.26 -1.15
C GLY A 515 -35.50 -8.62 0.20
N CYS A 516 -34.26 -8.18 0.38
CA CYS A 516 -33.84 -7.35 1.51
C CYS A 516 -33.55 -5.92 1.03
N GLY A 517 -33.26 -5.01 1.97
CA GLY A 517 -32.88 -3.62 1.68
C GLY A 517 -31.59 -3.43 0.87
N MET A 518 -30.87 -4.51 0.53
CA MET A 518 -29.75 -4.50 -0.40
C MET A 518 -30.14 -5.03 -1.78
N CYS A 519 -30.78 -6.19 -1.85
CA CYS A 519 -31.04 -6.88 -3.12
C CYS A 519 -32.04 -6.14 -3.99
N ARG A 520 -33.14 -5.65 -3.40
CA ARG A 520 -34.22 -5.02 -4.17
C ARG A 520 -33.74 -3.73 -4.87
N PRO A 521 -33.02 -2.81 -4.18
CA PRO A 521 -32.39 -1.66 -4.85
C PRO A 521 -31.33 -2.04 -5.90
N ALA A 522 -30.50 -3.05 -5.62
CA ALA A 522 -29.46 -3.48 -6.56
C ALA A 522 -30.04 -4.01 -7.88
N ILE A 523 -31.06 -4.86 -7.81
CA ILE A 523 -31.76 -5.39 -8.98
C ILE A 523 -32.45 -4.27 -9.75
N ALA A 524 -33.12 -3.36 -9.04
CA ALA A 524 -33.78 -2.23 -9.67
C ALA A 524 -32.77 -1.34 -10.43
N TYR A 525 -31.60 -1.06 -9.84
CA TYR A 525 -30.53 -0.29 -10.48
C TYR A 525 -30.04 -0.97 -11.76
N TYR A 526 -29.77 -2.29 -11.70
CA TYR A 526 -29.30 -3.03 -12.88
C TYR A 526 -30.34 -3.13 -13.99
N LEU A 527 -31.62 -3.36 -13.65
CA LEU A 527 -32.71 -3.37 -14.63
C LEU A 527 -32.81 -2.02 -15.34
N TYR A 528 -32.76 -0.92 -14.58
CA TYR A 528 -32.75 0.43 -15.16
C TYR A 528 -31.57 0.61 -16.13
N MET A 529 -30.35 0.22 -15.74
CA MET A 529 -29.17 0.35 -16.60
C MET A 529 -29.25 -0.51 -17.88
N ILE A 530 -29.80 -1.73 -17.77
CA ILE A 530 -30.01 -2.63 -18.92
C ILE A 530 -31.03 -2.05 -19.90
N GLN A 531 -32.20 -1.64 -19.40
CA GLN A 531 -33.29 -1.07 -20.20
C GLN A 531 -32.86 0.24 -20.87
N MET A 532 -32.09 1.08 -20.16
CA MET A 532 -31.49 2.29 -20.73
C MET A 532 -30.61 1.97 -21.93
N LYS A 533 -29.71 0.99 -21.79
CA LYS A 533 -28.80 0.58 -22.86
C LYS A 533 -29.52 -0.01 -24.07
N GLN A 534 -30.69 -0.62 -23.86
CA GLN A 534 -31.53 -1.19 -24.92
C GLN A 534 -32.49 -0.17 -25.56
N GLY A 535 -32.60 1.04 -25.00
CA GLY A 535 -33.54 2.07 -25.46
C GLY A 535 -35.00 1.74 -25.15
N GLU A 536 -35.25 0.87 -24.17
CA GLU A 536 -36.57 0.33 -23.83
C GLU A 536 -37.30 1.12 -22.74
N LEU A 537 -36.67 2.15 -22.12
CA LEU A 537 -37.37 3.05 -21.22
C LEU A 537 -38.37 3.92 -21.99
N SER A 538 -39.63 3.48 -21.99
CA SER A 538 -40.75 4.33 -22.33
C SER A 538 -41.02 5.30 -21.18
N SER A 539 -41.38 6.53 -21.51
CA SER A 539 -41.51 7.65 -20.57
C SER A 539 -42.66 7.53 -19.55
N ASN A 540 -43.36 6.39 -19.48
CA ASN A 540 -44.66 6.27 -18.79
C ASN A 540 -44.79 5.08 -17.82
N GLU A 541 -43.76 4.27 -17.59
CA GLU A 541 -43.88 3.16 -16.64
C GLU A 541 -43.43 3.57 -15.24
N THR A 542 -44.42 3.67 -14.37
CA THR A 542 -44.36 4.23 -13.03
C THR A 542 -43.84 3.18 -12.05
N MET A 543 -42.55 3.25 -11.72
CA MET A 543 -42.01 2.47 -10.59
C MET A 543 -42.66 2.94 -9.27
N PRO A 544 -43.04 2.02 -8.35
CA PRO A 544 -43.61 2.39 -7.05
C PRO A 544 -42.63 3.23 -6.20
N PHE A 545 -43.18 4.12 -5.35
CA PHE A 545 -42.53 5.18 -4.52
C PHE A 545 -41.33 4.79 -3.64
N THR A 546 -40.90 3.53 -3.68
CA THR A 546 -39.87 2.95 -2.82
C THR A 546 -38.42 3.43 -3.06
N TYR A 547 -38.16 4.32 -4.02
CA TYR A 547 -36.78 4.66 -4.44
C TYR A 547 -36.52 6.14 -4.75
N SER A 548 -37.28 7.07 -4.17
CA SER A 548 -36.89 8.49 -4.27
C SER A 548 -35.68 8.76 -3.37
N PRO A 549 -34.66 9.48 -3.85
CA PRO A 549 -33.50 9.80 -3.03
C PRO A 549 -33.79 10.98 -2.06
N TYR A 550 -34.98 11.59 -2.16
CA TYR A 550 -35.44 12.71 -1.32
C TYR A 550 -36.54 12.30 -0.33
N ILE A 551 -37.10 11.10 -0.48
CA ILE A 551 -38.23 10.61 0.31
C ILE A 551 -37.87 9.22 0.81
N SER A 552 -37.84 9.04 2.12
CA SER A 552 -37.53 7.75 2.75
C SER A 552 -38.68 7.31 3.64
N LEU A 553 -39.17 6.08 3.46
CA LEU A 553 -40.18 5.48 4.33
C LEU A 553 -39.51 4.90 5.58
N GLU A 554 -39.96 5.31 6.75
CA GLU A 554 -39.47 4.85 8.04
C GLU A 554 -40.22 3.60 8.52
N ALA A 555 -39.63 2.88 9.47
CA ALA A 555 -40.20 1.64 9.99
C ALA A 555 -41.55 1.83 10.73
N ASP A 556 -41.85 3.06 11.16
CA ASP A 556 -43.11 3.43 11.81
C ASP A 556 -44.21 3.83 10.81
N GLY A 557 -43.94 3.76 9.51
CA GLY A 557 -44.88 4.11 8.44
C GLY A 557 -44.91 5.60 8.08
N THR A 558 -44.12 6.45 8.74
CA THR A 558 -43.96 7.86 8.39
C THR A 558 -42.84 8.06 7.37
N TYR A 559 -42.75 9.26 6.79
CA TYR A 559 -41.74 9.61 5.79
C TYR A 559 -40.76 10.65 6.30
N THR A 560 -39.51 10.49 5.89
CA THR A 560 -38.47 11.52 5.98
C THR A 560 -38.29 12.19 4.63
N LEU A 561 -38.51 13.51 4.57
CA LEU A 561 -38.38 14.31 3.35
C LEU A 561 -37.13 15.20 3.38
N GLN A 562 -36.48 15.35 2.22
CA GLN A 562 -35.27 16.16 2.04
C GLN A 562 -35.46 17.20 0.93
N PRO A 563 -35.55 18.50 1.26
CA PRO A 563 -35.59 19.57 0.27
C PRO A 563 -34.32 19.64 -0.56
N ILE A 564 -34.46 20.05 -1.82
CA ILE A 564 -33.33 20.25 -2.72
C ILE A 564 -32.66 21.59 -2.43
N MET A 565 -31.34 21.57 -2.28
CA MET A 565 -30.50 22.75 -2.05
C MET A 565 -29.38 22.77 -3.08
N LYS A 566 -29.73 23.09 -4.33
CA LYS A 566 -28.80 23.07 -5.48
C LYS A 566 -27.58 23.96 -5.21
N ALA A 567 -26.40 23.49 -5.55
CA ALA A 567 -25.12 24.16 -5.24
C ALA A 567 -24.92 24.51 -3.75
N GLY A 568 -25.66 23.85 -2.83
CA GLY A 568 -25.66 24.13 -1.39
C GLY A 568 -26.41 25.40 -0.99
N ILE A 569 -27.24 25.98 -1.88
CA ILE A 569 -27.92 27.25 -1.64
C ILE A 569 -29.28 27.04 -0.98
N ILE A 570 -29.51 27.80 0.09
CA ILE A 570 -30.82 27.92 0.73
C ILE A 570 -31.45 29.25 0.29
N SER A 571 -32.52 29.20 -0.50
CA SER A 571 -33.21 30.40 -0.95
C SER A 571 -34.13 30.98 0.15
N PRO A 572 -34.38 32.30 0.18
CA PRO A 572 -35.37 32.88 1.09
C PRO A 572 -36.77 32.27 0.95
N ALA A 573 -37.14 31.85 -0.27
CA ALA A 573 -38.39 31.15 -0.54
C ALA A 573 -38.43 29.78 0.14
N LEU A 574 -37.35 29.01 0.06
CA LEU A 574 -37.24 27.71 0.72
C LEU A 574 -37.34 27.86 2.25
N ILE A 575 -36.68 28.85 2.85
CA ILE A 575 -36.78 29.13 4.31
C ILE A 575 -38.21 29.43 4.71
N LYS A 576 -38.90 30.29 3.94
CA LYS A 576 -40.28 30.66 4.22
C LYS A 576 -41.22 29.45 4.12
N ASN A 577 -41.07 28.65 3.08
CA ASN A 577 -41.89 27.46 2.86
C ASN A 577 -41.61 26.39 3.92
N LEU A 578 -40.35 26.18 4.30
CA LEU A 578 -39.96 25.30 5.40
C LEU A 578 -40.66 25.68 6.70
N ASN A 579 -40.62 26.96 7.09
CA ASN A 579 -41.30 27.42 8.31
C ASN A 579 -42.82 27.14 8.25
N THR A 580 -43.43 27.40 7.09
CA THR A 580 -44.86 27.17 6.87
C THR A 580 -45.23 25.69 7.01
N VAL A 581 -44.43 24.79 6.41
CA VAL A 581 -44.63 23.34 6.48
C VAL A 581 -44.45 22.82 7.91
N ILE A 582 -43.38 23.24 8.59
CA ILE A 582 -43.07 22.81 9.96
C ILE A 582 -44.20 23.20 10.92
N GLU A 583 -44.68 24.44 10.85
CA GLU A 583 -45.79 24.91 11.68
C GLU A 583 -47.11 24.19 11.36
N LYS A 584 -47.42 24.03 10.06
CA LYS A 584 -48.69 23.43 9.61
C LYS A 584 -48.81 21.95 10.01
N HIS A 585 -47.75 21.17 9.80
CA HIS A 585 -47.75 19.73 10.06
C HIS A 585 -47.17 19.37 11.44
N GLN A 586 -46.87 20.37 12.28
CA GLN A 586 -46.30 20.20 13.62
C GLN A 586 -45.06 19.30 13.65
N LEU A 587 -44.23 19.40 12.60
CA LEU A 587 -43.03 18.58 12.47
C LEU A 587 -42.01 18.97 13.55
N SER A 588 -41.39 17.96 14.15
CA SER A 588 -40.38 18.14 15.20
C SER A 588 -39.12 17.33 14.88
N ASN A 589 -38.00 17.67 15.51
CA ASN A 589 -36.71 16.97 15.36
C ASN A 589 -36.12 16.97 13.93
N PHE A 590 -36.46 17.97 13.11
CA PHE A 590 -35.75 18.21 11.86
C PHE A 590 -34.31 18.64 12.14
N HIS A 591 -33.38 18.15 11.33
CA HIS A 591 -31.95 18.34 11.57
C HIS A 591 -31.18 18.48 10.27
N ILE A 592 -29.96 19.03 10.38
CA ILE A 592 -29.01 19.08 9.28
C ILE A 592 -28.13 17.83 9.38
N THR A 593 -28.14 17.02 8.33
CA THR A 593 -27.30 15.82 8.21
C THR A 593 -25.83 16.20 8.03
N ALA A 594 -24.92 15.23 8.24
CA ALA A 594 -23.49 15.41 7.95
C ALA A 594 -23.19 15.79 6.48
N GLY A 595 -24.11 15.48 5.55
CA GLY A 595 -24.05 15.91 4.15
C GLY A 595 -24.56 17.33 3.90
N GLY A 596 -24.87 18.10 4.96
CA GLY A 596 -25.37 19.46 4.86
C GLY A 596 -26.81 19.57 4.39
N ARG A 597 -27.61 18.50 4.46
CA ARG A 597 -29.01 18.46 4.03
C ARG A 597 -30.00 18.57 5.18
N ILE A 598 -31.10 19.29 4.96
CA ILE A 598 -32.23 19.36 5.90
C ILE A 598 -33.05 18.07 5.78
N GLN A 599 -33.27 17.36 6.88
CA GLN A 599 -34.19 16.24 6.97
C GLN A 599 -35.42 16.63 7.77
N LEU A 600 -36.60 16.35 7.20
CA LEU A 600 -37.92 16.54 7.81
C LEU A 600 -38.52 15.15 8.10
N PRO A 601 -38.25 14.57 9.29
CA PRO A 601 -38.82 13.27 9.67
C PRO A 601 -40.29 13.40 10.08
N TYR A 602 -40.96 12.25 10.21
CA TYR A 602 -42.33 12.13 10.74
C TYR A 602 -43.43 12.79 9.88
N VAL A 603 -43.23 12.83 8.56
CA VAL A 603 -44.29 13.28 7.63
C VAL A 603 -45.26 12.13 7.39
N GLU A 604 -46.53 12.34 7.71
CA GLU A 604 -47.60 11.36 7.50
C GLU A 604 -47.84 11.12 6.00
N ASP A 605 -48.18 9.89 5.61
CA ASP A 605 -48.40 9.48 4.21
C ASP A 605 -49.33 10.42 3.43
N LYS A 606 -50.44 10.83 4.07
CA LYS A 606 -51.43 11.77 3.51
C LYS A 606 -50.88 13.17 3.21
N ASP A 607 -49.80 13.57 3.87
CA ASP A 607 -49.23 14.91 3.83
C ASP A 607 -48.00 15.00 2.90
N VAL A 608 -47.42 13.87 2.49
CA VAL A 608 -46.17 13.80 1.69
C VAL A 608 -46.25 14.65 0.41
N VAL A 609 -47.34 14.54 -0.35
CA VAL A 609 -47.50 15.25 -1.63
C VAL A 609 -47.52 16.75 -1.42
N GLU A 610 -48.29 17.22 -0.45
CA GLU A 610 -48.40 18.64 -0.15
C GLU A 610 -47.06 19.22 0.34
N VAL A 611 -46.33 18.46 1.17
CA VAL A 611 -45.01 18.88 1.64
C VAL A 611 -44.01 18.93 0.50
N CYS A 612 -44.01 17.94 -0.40
CA CYS A 612 -43.15 17.92 -1.58
C CYS A 612 -43.42 19.11 -2.50
N ASP A 613 -44.68 19.40 -2.82
CA ASP A 613 -45.08 20.54 -3.66
C ASP A 613 -44.68 21.88 -3.01
N SER A 614 -44.84 21.99 -1.68
CA SER A 614 -44.50 23.21 -0.94
C SER A 614 -42.99 23.48 -0.89
N LEU A 615 -42.17 22.43 -0.95
CA LEU A 615 -40.72 22.49 -0.81
C LEU A 615 -39.96 22.25 -2.12
N ASP A 616 -40.69 22.17 -3.24
CA ASP A 616 -40.14 21.88 -4.58
C ASP A 616 -39.31 20.58 -4.59
N ILE A 617 -39.78 19.56 -3.85
CA ILE A 617 -39.17 18.23 -3.84
C ILE A 617 -39.76 17.46 -5.01
N PRO A 618 -38.94 17.05 -5.99
CA PRO A 618 -39.45 16.37 -7.16
C PRO A 618 -39.77 14.92 -6.79
N LEU A 619 -40.95 14.47 -7.20
CA LEU A 619 -41.39 13.09 -7.06
C LEU A 619 -40.73 12.22 -8.14
N LEU A 620 -39.40 12.10 -8.06
CA LEU A 620 -38.58 11.30 -8.98
C LEU A 620 -38.47 9.86 -8.49
N ASN A 621 -38.67 8.91 -9.41
CA ASN A 621 -38.49 7.49 -9.16
C ASN A 621 -37.38 6.97 -10.07
N PHE A 622 -36.16 6.84 -9.54
CA PHE A 622 -35.09 6.10 -10.20
C PHE A 622 -34.36 5.22 -9.18
N PRO A 623 -34.07 3.96 -9.52
CA PRO A 623 -33.37 3.09 -8.62
C PRO A 623 -31.88 3.41 -8.64
N GLY A 624 -31.34 3.89 -7.52
CA GLY A 624 -29.92 4.22 -7.39
C GLY A 624 -29.66 5.30 -6.35
N PHE A 625 -28.39 5.66 -6.24
CA PHE A 625 -27.95 6.79 -5.44
C PHE A 625 -27.85 8.06 -6.29
N GLN A 626 -27.69 9.20 -5.63
CA GLN A 626 -27.64 10.50 -6.27
C GLN A 626 -26.28 11.16 -6.10
N MET A 627 -26.00 12.13 -6.97
CA MET A 627 -24.97 13.13 -6.69
C MET A 627 -25.48 14.06 -5.58
N THR A 628 -24.68 14.30 -4.56
CA THR A 628 -25.00 15.31 -3.55
C THR A 628 -24.87 16.70 -4.14
N ALA A 629 -25.53 17.68 -3.54
CA ALA A 629 -25.39 19.08 -3.94
C ALA A 629 -23.91 19.45 -4.01
N VAL A 630 -23.51 20.06 -5.13
CA VAL A 630 -22.10 20.40 -5.37
C VAL A 630 -21.73 21.52 -4.41
N GLN A 631 -20.96 21.19 -3.37
CA GLN A 631 -20.61 22.17 -2.34
C GLN A 631 -19.68 23.21 -2.95
N SER A 632 -20.10 24.47 -2.96
CA SER A 632 -19.28 25.60 -3.38
C SER A 632 -18.91 26.46 -2.18
N VAL A 633 -17.64 26.89 -2.09
CA VAL A 633 -17.23 27.80 -1.02
C VAL A 633 -17.74 29.20 -1.35
N PHE A 634 -18.66 29.71 -0.53
CA PHE A 634 -19.07 31.11 -0.50
C PHE A 634 -17.89 31.99 -0.03
N LYS A 635 -17.04 32.43 -0.95
CA LYS A 635 -16.24 33.65 -0.73
C LYS A 635 -17.02 34.79 -1.38
N ASP A 636 -17.69 35.56 -0.55
CA ASP A 636 -18.44 36.72 -1.01
C ASP A 636 -17.56 37.69 -1.81
N GLN A 637 -18.12 38.06 -2.95
CA GLN A 637 -17.91 39.21 -3.83
C GLN A 637 -17.51 40.54 -3.16
N ILE A 638 -16.34 40.61 -2.51
CA ILE A 638 -15.75 41.89 -2.08
C ILE A 638 -14.30 41.98 -2.55
N ARG A 639 -14.08 41.76 -3.86
CA ARG A 639 -13.02 42.39 -4.67
C ARG A 639 -13.20 41.89 -6.10
N GLU A 640 -13.34 42.82 -7.03
CA GLU A 640 -13.40 42.63 -8.49
C GLU A 640 -14.81 42.41 -9.07
N ARG A 641 -15.34 43.48 -9.67
CA ARG A 641 -16.67 43.62 -10.28
C ARG A 641 -16.89 42.79 -11.57
N HIS A 642 -16.10 41.76 -11.85
CA HIS A 642 -16.08 41.09 -13.16
C HIS A 642 -16.22 39.57 -13.13
N HIS A 643 -16.57 38.96 -11.99
CA HIS A 643 -16.60 37.50 -11.86
C HIS A 643 -17.92 36.95 -11.26
N PRO A 644 -18.61 35.99 -11.93
CA PRO A 644 -19.93 35.49 -11.51
C PRO A 644 -19.91 34.53 -10.30
N GLY A 645 -18.75 34.23 -9.71
CA GLY A 645 -18.60 33.26 -8.60
C GLY A 645 -18.71 31.79 -9.06
N MET A 646 -18.56 30.84 -8.13
CA MET A 646 -18.55 29.40 -8.44
C MET A 646 -19.95 28.78 -8.56
N VAL A 647 -20.98 29.45 -8.04
CA VAL A 647 -22.37 28.98 -7.99
C VAL A 647 -22.95 28.66 -9.37
N PRO A 648 -22.85 29.54 -10.40
CA PRO A 648 -23.44 29.22 -11.71
C PRO A 648 -22.83 27.97 -12.36
N TYR A 649 -21.52 27.75 -12.17
CA TYR A 649 -20.83 26.55 -12.67
C TYR A 649 -21.26 25.28 -11.92
N ALA A 650 -21.49 25.37 -10.61
CA ALA A 650 -22.01 24.27 -9.81
C ALA A 650 -23.43 23.87 -10.27
N LEU A 651 -24.30 24.85 -10.51
CA LEU A 651 -25.64 24.60 -11.07
C LEU A 651 -25.57 23.96 -12.46
N GLU A 652 -24.69 24.44 -13.34
CA GLU A 652 -24.52 23.90 -14.69
C GLU A 652 -23.99 22.46 -14.71
N LEU A 653 -23.24 22.05 -13.68
CA LEU A 653 -22.77 20.68 -13.50
C LEU A 653 -23.84 19.78 -12.86
N GLU A 654 -24.60 20.30 -11.89
CA GLU A 654 -25.55 19.57 -11.05
C GLU A 654 -26.92 19.34 -11.71
N GLU A 655 -27.54 20.39 -12.27
CA GLU A 655 -28.92 20.35 -12.76
C GLU A 655 -29.18 19.25 -13.80
N PRO A 656 -28.31 19.00 -14.79
CA PRO A 656 -28.61 17.99 -15.79
C PRO A 656 -28.65 16.57 -15.20
N VAL A 657 -27.78 16.26 -14.23
CA VAL A 657 -27.61 14.91 -13.68
C VAL A 657 -28.43 14.67 -12.40
N GLU A 658 -29.27 15.63 -12.00
CA GLU A 658 -30.10 15.56 -10.79
C GLU A 658 -31.03 14.32 -10.76
N ALA A 659 -31.55 13.94 -11.93
CA ALA A 659 -32.44 12.79 -12.11
C ALA A 659 -31.73 11.53 -12.63
N VAL A 660 -30.41 11.45 -12.50
CA VAL A 660 -29.60 10.36 -13.03
C VAL A 660 -29.16 9.42 -11.89
N PRO A 661 -29.50 8.12 -11.93
CA PRO A 661 -29.09 7.17 -10.89
C PRO A 661 -27.61 6.78 -11.01
N PHE A 662 -26.95 6.73 -9.86
CA PHE A 662 -25.57 6.28 -9.68
C PHE A 662 -25.49 4.99 -8.83
N PRO A 663 -24.40 4.20 -8.96
CA PRO A 663 -24.23 2.96 -8.20
C PRO A 663 -24.00 3.21 -6.70
N ASP A 664 -23.38 4.33 -6.32
CA ASP A 664 -23.23 4.82 -4.94
C ASP A 664 -23.38 6.36 -4.89
N THR A 665 -23.51 6.93 -3.69
CA THR A 665 -23.66 8.37 -3.48
C THR A 665 -22.39 9.10 -3.89
N LEU A 666 -22.51 10.05 -4.81
CA LEU A 666 -21.38 10.84 -5.33
C LEU A 666 -21.30 12.21 -4.66
N ARG A 667 -20.18 12.50 -4.01
CA ARG A 667 -19.94 13.77 -3.31
C ARG A 667 -18.94 14.63 -4.05
N PHE A 668 -19.42 15.74 -4.61
CA PHE A 668 -18.62 16.69 -5.38
C PHE A 668 -18.45 18.01 -4.64
N VAL A 669 -17.27 18.60 -4.74
CA VAL A 669 -16.97 19.93 -4.22
C VAL A 669 -16.31 20.79 -5.30
N MET A 670 -16.66 22.08 -5.34
CA MET A 670 -16.11 23.07 -6.25
C MET A 670 -15.40 24.18 -5.48
N LEU A 671 -14.13 24.39 -5.80
CA LEU A 671 -13.24 25.32 -5.10
C LEU A 671 -12.58 26.30 -6.07
N GLU A 672 -12.27 27.50 -5.58
CA GLU A 672 -11.50 28.53 -6.30
C GLU A 672 -10.14 28.77 -5.63
N GLY A 673 -9.09 28.83 -6.45
CA GLY A 673 -7.70 29.09 -6.03
C GLY A 673 -7.04 27.92 -5.31
N PHE A 674 -5.93 28.16 -4.59
CA PHE A 674 -5.13 27.13 -3.91
C PHE A 674 -5.75 26.52 -2.64
N SER A 675 -7.08 26.50 -2.53
CA SER A 675 -7.77 25.89 -1.40
C SER A 675 -7.61 24.37 -1.51
N ILE A 676 -7.05 23.73 -0.48
CA ILE A 676 -6.99 22.26 -0.48
C ILE A 676 -8.42 21.76 -0.38
N LEU A 677 -8.70 20.74 -1.18
CA LEU A 677 -9.75 19.76 -0.95
C LEU A 677 -9.47 19.06 0.41
N GLU A 678 -9.81 19.73 1.52
CA GLU A 678 -9.67 19.23 2.89
C GLU A 678 -11.03 18.65 3.32
N GLY A 679 -11.20 17.34 3.20
CA GLY A 679 -12.40 16.67 3.71
C GLY A 679 -12.39 15.16 3.50
N ASN A 680 -12.62 14.38 4.56
CA ASN A 680 -12.70 12.92 4.54
C ASN A 680 -14.01 12.36 3.92
N HIS A 681 -14.76 13.18 3.18
CA HIS A 681 -16.14 12.89 2.77
C HIS A 681 -16.49 13.41 1.37
N VAL A 682 -15.53 13.53 0.47
CA VAL A 682 -15.77 13.92 -0.93
C VAL A 682 -15.14 12.90 -1.87
N ASP A 683 -15.86 12.56 -2.93
CA ASP A 683 -15.44 11.57 -3.92
C ASP A 683 -14.62 12.22 -5.04
N ALA A 684 -14.97 13.46 -5.41
CA ALA A 684 -14.27 14.25 -6.41
C ALA A 684 -14.33 15.76 -6.14
N GLY A 685 -13.36 16.49 -6.66
CA GLY A 685 -13.24 17.93 -6.51
C GLY A 685 -12.87 18.62 -7.82
N LEU A 686 -13.56 19.71 -8.14
CA LEU A 686 -13.28 20.56 -9.29
C LEU A 686 -12.67 21.88 -8.80
N LEU A 687 -11.42 22.12 -9.17
CA LEU A 687 -10.63 23.28 -8.77
C LEU A 687 -10.50 24.26 -9.93
N ARG A 688 -10.87 25.51 -9.69
CA ARG A 688 -10.63 26.61 -10.63
C ARG A 688 -9.32 27.31 -10.31
N MET A 689 -8.42 27.33 -11.29
CA MET A 689 -7.14 28.05 -11.27
C MET A 689 -7.24 29.34 -12.11
N GLU A 690 -6.19 30.16 -12.10
CA GLU A 690 -6.17 31.45 -12.85
C GLU A 690 -6.33 31.24 -14.36
N ASP A 691 -5.75 30.17 -14.92
CA ASP A 691 -5.66 29.91 -16.36
C ASP A 691 -6.29 28.60 -16.82
N LYS A 692 -6.84 27.78 -15.90
CA LYS A 692 -7.36 26.45 -16.19
C LYS A 692 -8.29 25.91 -15.12
N TRP A 693 -8.92 24.78 -15.41
CA TRP A 693 -9.72 23.97 -14.51
C TRP A 693 -9.04 22.63 -14.27
N GLU A 694 -9.10 22.13 -13.04
CA GLU A 694 -8.51 20.85 -12.65
C GLU A 694 -9.56 19.96 -12.00
N PHE A 695 -9.65 18.71 -12.45
CA PHE A 695 -10.53 17.71 -11.86
C PHE A 695 -9.71 16.70 -11.06
N HIS A 696 -10.03 16.60 -9.77
CA HIS A 696 -9.35 15.74 -8.80
C HIS A 696 -10.33 14.67 -8.31
N ILE A 697 -9.84 13.44 -8.17
CA ILE A 697 -10.59 12.33 -7.56
C ILE A 697 -9.96 12.01 -6.20
N TYR A 698 -10.77 11.58 -5.23
CA TYR A 698 -10.24 11.12 -3.96
C TYR A 698 -9.98 9.62 -4.01
N PHE A 699 -8.72 9.24 -3.86
CA PHE A 699 -8.23 7.86 -3.92
C PHE A 699 -7.24 7.64 -2.77
N GLU A 700 -7.37 6.54 -2.00
CA GLU A 700 -6.56 6.27 -0.79
C GLU A 700 -6.53 7.46 0.20
N GLU A 701 -7.67 8.11 0.42
CA GLU A 701 -7.84 9.31 1.25
C GLU A 701 -7.04 10.55 0.78
N LYS A 702 -6.68 10.61 -0.52
CA LYS A 702 -5.94 11.75 -1.10
C LYS A 702 -6.55 12.23 -2.41
N PRO A 703 -6.54 13.55 -2.67
CA PRO A 703 -6.91 14.07 -3.98
C PRO A 703 -5.80 13.74 -5.00
N VAL A 704 -6.17 13.09 -6.09
CA VAL A 704 -5.32 12.81 -7.24
C VAL A 704 -5.87 13.58 -8.44
N LEU A 705 -5.02 14.41 -9.06
CA LEU A 705 -5.38 15.10 -10.30
C LEU A 705 -5.64 14.07 -11.40
N LEU A 706 -6.87 14.01 -11.90
CA LEU A 706 -7.25 13.11 -12.99
C LEU A 706 -7.03 13.78 -14.35
N PHE A 707 -7.46 15.02 -14.54
CA PHE A 707 -7.22 15.81 -15.75
C PHE A 707 -7.40 17.32 -15.52
N SER A 708 -6.92 18.12 -16.47
CA SER A 708 -7.10 19.58 -16.47
C SER A 708 -7.38 20.10 -17.86
N THR A 709 -8.24 21.12 -17.98
CA THR A 709 -8.58 21.77 -19.25
C THR A 709 -8.52 23.30 -19.12
N PRO A 710 -8.36 24.05 -20.22
CA PRO A 710 -8.36 25.52 -20.18
C PRO A 710 -9.72 26.11 -19.82
N THR A 711 -10.83 25.44 -20.21
CA THR A 711 -12.19 25.98 -20.05
C THR A 711 -13.10 25.07 -19.24
N PHE A 712 -14.10 25.68 -18.58
CA PHE A 712 -15.14 24.95 -17.85
C PHE A 712 -15.97 24.06 -18.78
N MET A 713 -16.26 24.52 -20.01
CA MET A 713 -17.03 23.74 -20.98
C MET A 713 -16.32 22.42 -21.32
N GLU A 714 -15.01 22.47 -21.56
CA GLU A 714 -14.24 21.24 -21.79
C GLU A 714 -14.21 20.34 -20.56
N ILE A 715 -13.96 20.89 -19.35
CA ILE A 715 -13.85 20.03 -18.17
C ILE A 715 -15.18 19.34 -17.84
N LYS A 716 -16.29 20.04 -18.06
CA LYS A 716 -17.65 19.52 -17.88
C LYS A 716 -17.91 18.31 -18.77
N GLU A 717 -17.50 18.35 -20.04
CA GLU A 717 -17.63 17.21 -20.95
C GLU A 717 -16.86 15.98 -20.46
N TYR A 718 -15.62 16.16 -20.00
CA TYR A 718 -14.85 15.04 -19.43
C TYR A 718 -15.48 14.48 -18.15
N ILE A 719 -15.99 15.35 -17.26
CA ILE A 719 -16.65 14.92 -16.03
C ILE A 719 -17.92 14.12 -16.37
N TRP A 720 -18.74 14.61 -17.29
CA TRP A 720 -19.96 13.91 -17.71
C TRP A 720 -19.68 12.55 -18.36
N ALA A 721 -18.67 12.47 -19.23
CA ALA A 721 -18.23 11.19 -19.78
C ALA A 721 -17.74 10.24 -18.68
N LEU A 722 -16.96 10.73 -17.72
CA LEU A 722 -16.48 9.96 -16.57
C LEU A 722 -17.63 9.44 -15.69
N LEU A 723 -18.63 10.28 -15.42
CA LEU A 723 -19.81 9.91 -14.64
C LEU A 723 -20.62 8.82 -15.35
N GLN A 724 -20.79 8.92 -16.67
CA GLN A 724 -21.43 7.85 -17.45
C GLN A 724 -20.61 6.57 -17.41
N TYR A 725 -19.29 6.67 -17.55
CA TYR A 725 -18.40 5.53 -17.54
C TYR A 725 -18.44 4.78 -16.20
N TYR A 726 -18.49 5.53 -15.09
CA TYR A 726 -18.71 4.99 -13.75
C TYR A 726 -20.05 4.25 -13.65
N ARG A 727 -21.15 4.84 -14.14
CA ARG A 727 -22.47 4.20 -14.14
C ARG A 727 -22.49 2.87 -14.90
N GLU A 728 -21.77 2.77 -16.02
CA GLU A 728 -21.78 1.56 -16.84
C GLU A 728 -20.88 0.45 -16.33
N THR A 729 -19.84 0.78 -15.55
CA THR A 729 -18.77 -0.18 -15.22
C THR A 729 -18.63 -0.45 -13.73
N ALA A 730 -19.25 0.34 -12.85
CA ALA A 730 -19.24 0.11 -11.41
C ALA A 730 -20.35 -0.86 -10.96
N PHE A 731 -20.08 -1.57 -9.87
CA PHE A 731 -21.07 -2.39 -9.21
C PHE A 731 -21.95 -1.56 -8.27
N PHE A 732 -23.17 -2.02 -8.00
CA PHE A 732 -24.07 -1.34 -7.07
C PHE A 732 -23.44 -1.25 -5.67
N LYS A 733 -23.47 -0.07 -5.05
CA LYS A 733 -22.72 0.33 -3.84
C LYS A 733 -21.20 0.31 -3.93
N GLU A 734 -20.63 0.14 -5.12
CA GLU A 734 -19.20 0.40 -5.30
C GLU A 734 -18.97 1.91 -5.29
N SER A 735 -18.34 2.41 -4.23
CA SER A 735 -17.94 3.82 -4.15
C SER A 735 -17.11 4.26 -5.36
N PHE A 736 -17.17 5.54 -5.71
CA PHE A 736 -16.39 6.09 -6.82
C PHE A 736 -14.88 5.86 -6.67
N ALA A 737 -14.37 5.97 -5.43
CA ALA A 737 -12.98 5.67 -5.10
C ALA A 737 -12.64 4.17 -5.28
N GLY A 738 -13.52 3.27 -4.84
CA GLY A 738 -13.37 1.83 -5.02
C GLY A 738 -13.31 1.45 -6.50
N TRP A 739 -14.21 2.02 -7.30
CA TRP A 739 -14.22 1.85 -8.74
C TRP A 739 -12.95 2.38 -9.41
N CYS A 740 -12.46 3.56 -9.00
CA CYS A 740 -11.18 4.10 -9.48
C CYS A 740 -9.99 3.18 -9.15
N GLY A 741 -10.01 2.50 -8.00
CA GLY A 741 -9.00 1.51 -7.63
C GLY A 741 -9.04 0.27 -8.50
N ARG A 742 -10.24 -0.28 -8.75
CA ARG A 742 -10.42 -1.47 -9.57
C ARG A 742 -10.11 -1.22 -11.05
N MET A 743 -10.58 -0.10 -11.61
CA MET A 743 -10.31 0.25 -13.00
C MET A 743 -8.91 0.78 -13.20
N THR A 744 -8.28 1.37 -12.18
CA THR A 744 -7.04 2.14 -12.22
C THR A 744 -7.17 3.48 -12.95
N ILE A 745 -6.38 4.46 -12.52
CA ILE A 745 -6.37 5.82 -13.09
C ILE A 745 -5.92 5.81 -14.56
N ILE A 746 -5.00 4.92 -14.93
CA ILE A 746 -4.47 4.83 -16.29
C ILE A 746 -5.59 4.40 -17.25
N HIS A 747 -6.30 3.33 -16.93
CA HIS A 747 -7.39 2.83 -17.77
C HIS A 747 -8.54 3.84 -17.90
N ILE A 748 -8.91 4.50 -16.79
CA ILE A 748 -9.93 5.55 -16.82
C ILE A 748 -9.52 6.67 -17.78
N ARG A 749 -8.26 7.11 -17.73
CA ARG A 749 -7.72 8.13 -18.63
C ARG A 749 -7.72 7.67 -20.09
N GLU A 750 -7.29 6.45 -20.36
CA GLU A 750 -7.30 5.87 -21.70
C GLU A 750 -8.73 5.89 -22.29
N GLY A 751 -9.74 5.52 -21.50
CA GLY A 751 -11.15 5.54 -21.93
C GLY A 751 -11.70 6.96 -22.17
N ILE A 752 -11.54 7.88 -21.23
CA ILE A 752 -12.16 9.23 -21.34
C ILE A 752 -11.40 10.18 -22.28
N PHE A 753 -10.09 9.96 -22.49
CA PHE A 753 -9.31 10.78 -23.40
C PHE A 753 -9.43 10.34 -24.86
N ASP A 754 -9.80 9.09 -25.11
CA ASP A 754 -10.21 8.64 -26.44
C ASP A 754 -11.46 9.42 -26.92
N PRO A 755 -11.37 10.19 -28.03
CA PRO A 755 -12.48 11.02 -28.48
C PRO A 755 -13.74 10.23 -28.86
N GLU A 756 -13.59 9.06 -29.48
CA GLU A 756 -14.72 8.24 -29.92
C GLU A 756 -15.49 7.68 -28.72
N THR A 757 -14.77 7.11 -27.75
CA THR A 757 -15.34 6.61 -26.50
C THR A 757 -16.01 7.74 -25.71
N ARG A 758 -15.37 8.91 -25.62
CA ARG A 758 -15.94 10.08 -24.92
C ARG A 758 -17.24 10.55 -25.57
N GLU A 759 -17.30 10.63 -26.90
CA GLU A 759 -18.51 11.02 -27.63
C GLU A 759 -19.65 10.02 -27.42
N GLN A 760 -19.34 8.72 -27.43
CA GLN A 760 -20.31 7.66 -27.14
C GLN A 760 -20.90 7.79 -25.73
N LEU A 761 -20.05 7.97 -24.72
CA LEU A 761 -20.46 8.15 -23.32
C LEU A 761 -21.34 9.40 -23.14
N LEU A 762 -20.97 10.52 -23.77
CA LEU A 762 -21.77 11.75 -23.73
C LEU A 762 -23.12 11.59 -24.41
N HIS A 763 -23.19 10.87 -25.53
CA HIS A 763 -24.44 10.56 -26.22
C HIS A 763 -25.36 9.70 -25.34
N GLN A 764 -24.83 8.67 -24.68
CA GLN A 764 -25.56 7.81 -23.75
C GLN A 764 -26.07 8.59 -22.53
N LEU A 765 -25.23 9.44 -21.93
CA LEU A 765 -25.65 10.29 -20.83
C LEU A 765 -26.76 11.24 -21.28
N SER A 766 -26.60 11.89 -22.44
CA SER A 766 -27.59 12.84 -22.98
C SER A 766 -28.97 12.21 -23.23
N ALA A 767 -29.03 10.90 -23.52
CA ALA A 767 -30.30 10.17 -23.58
C ALA A 767 -30.98 10.09 -22.20
N CYS A 768 -30.21 10.01 -21.11
CA CYS A 768 -30.71 10.04 -19.73
C CYS A 768 -31.14 11.45 -19.28
N LEU A 769 -30.49 12.51 -19.80
CA LEU A 769 -30.77 13.90 -19.41
C LEU A 769 -32.11 14.44 -19.98
N LYS A 770 -32.72 13.75 -20.95
CA LYS A 770 -33.98 14.20 -21.57
C LYS A 770 -35.20 13.87 -20.68
N LYS A 771 -35.50 14.82 -19.79
CA LYS A 771 -36.71 15.06 -18.96
C LYS A 771 -36.97 14.11 -17.78
N PRO A 772 -37.01 14.61 -16.53
CA PRO A 772 -37.95 14.09 -15.55
C PRO A 772 -39.37 14.51 -15.95
N LEU A 773 -40.30 13.56 -16.09
CA LEU A 773 -41.72 13.88 -16.23
C LEU A 773 -42.32 14.08 -14.82
N PRO A 774 -43.10 15.14 -14.58
CA PRO A 774 -43.86 15.26 -13.35
C PRO A 774 -44.88 14.11 -13.27
N TYR A 775 -44.91 13.41 -12.14
CA TYR A 775 -45.89 12.37 -11.86
C TYR A 775 -47.25 12.99 -11.48
N HIS A 776 -48.34 12.45 -12.02
CA HIS A 776 -49.71 12.70 -11.53
C HIS A 776 -50.15 11.51 -10.66
N PHE A 777 -50.52 11.78 -9.41
CA PHE A 777 -50.98 10.77 -8.45
C PHE A 777 -52.19 9.99 -8.97
N SER A 778 -52.09 8.66 -8.96
CA SER A 778 -53.26 7.76 -8.87
C SER A 778 -53.01 6.76 -7.74
N VAL A 779 -53.80 6.89 -6.67
CA VAL A 779 -53.75 6.05 -5.46
C VAL A 779 -54.15 4.61 -5.83
N PRO A 780 -53.36 3.57 -5.50
CA PRO A 780 -53.83 2.19 -5.58
C PRO A 780 -54.78 1.91 -4.42
N GLU A 781 -56.06 1.68 -4.72
CA GLU A 781 -56.98 1.07 -3.76
C GLU A 781 -56.50 -0.34 -3.40
N GLY A 782 -56.23 -0.58 -2.12
CA GLY A 782 -56.18 -1.94 -1.57
C GLY A 782 -54.90 -2.32 -0.82
N SER A 783 -54.80 -1.92 0.44
CA SER A 783 -54.25 -2.80 1.48
C SER A 783 -54.99 -2.55 2.79
N THR A 784 -56.10 -3.27 2.95
CA THR A 784 -56.74 -3.49 4.25
C THR A 784 -55.75 -4.18 5.17
N ILE A 785 -55.29 -3.44 6.19
CA ILE A 785 -54.67 -4.00 7.39
C ILE A 785 -55.75 -4.86 8.07
N HIS A 786 -55.53 -6.17 8.17
CA HIS A 786 -56.31 -7.02 9.07
C HIS A 786 -55.80 -6.82 10.51
N GLU A 787 -56.79 -6.65 11.40
CA GLU A 787 -56.79 -6.33 12.84
C GLU A 787 -55.59 -6.77 13.69
#